data_AF-A0A6A0R7F1-F1
#
_entry.id   AF-A0A6A0R7F1-F1
#
_cell.length_a   1.000
_cell.length_b   1.000
_cell.length_c   1.000
_cell.angle_alpha   90.00
_cell.angle_beta   90.00
_cell.angle_gamma   90.00
#
_symmetry.space_group_name_H-M   'P 1'
#
loop_
_entity.id
_entity.type
_entity.pdbx_description
1 polymer ?
#
loop_
_entity_poly.entity_id
_entity_poly.type
_entity_poly.pdbx_seq_one_letter_code
_entity_poly.pdbx_strand_id
1 'polypeptide(L)'
;MKKGLNLLVLLFGLYAGSYAQSISINTDGSEPDSSAMIDVVSTQKGMLIPRMTETQKNAIAGPATGLMIFQIDNTSGFYFNAGTPAAPSWIKIQSAVDGSSLISDTDGDTKIQVEEGTDDDIIRFDIAGSELFRMQAPGRINFSSQHVYIGNNAGTADNTTPHIYESNVGIGIEANRNNIGGSNVAIGAVAMGQSTYAGSNVAVGNKAMFGNMTGSGNTAVGQQSMFFNTSGGSNVAIGQEALNTNKTGSRNVTLGGGAIFTDTSGNNNVAIGHQSGLINYGSSNIFIGYQSAATQTNLSNKLFIENSSSTTPLIYGNFADDSLKIHGILTLDSAKDGSGYTFPGLRGTNGQVLTSNGAGKTVWEDAEASPWNTTGSSINYTIGKVGIGTASPETDLHVKGSLSLEGVSRSVIYNSTLATRNILVIRADTALNNGAGINLYGTNDNNYSDQIRFFTQNTFNTPNMLIDSSGKVAIGTESPSAKLTLAGTGEVAARINSYASALSENASLAFSKARGTEGSEAAVVQNDIVGQVTAFAHDGTTYGAIAKISIEMDAATGTGDLPGRIQFHTTADGASTTTERMRIDSDGNVGIGKTDPSYKLDVLGEIRAQAGIGFYNAAEWDHIKLSHTGSLAYMDVGGTADGLAFRTENTSVDYNPTYTERMRIDGSGNVGIGNSTISSKLDVAGDIETGSGDAFYFGDPTTNGTWRIIRDGNDLSFERREGGTWVFKMKINE
;
A
#
# COMPACT_ATOMS: atom_id res chain seq x y z
N MET A 1 -12.22 87.88 84.46
CA MET A 1 -12.36 89.14 85.24
C MET A 1 -12.98 88.81 86.60
N LYS A 2 -12.28 89.18 87.69
CA LYS A 2 -12.74 89.43 89.08
C LYS A 2 -13.53 88.29 89.78
N LYS A 3 -12.88 87.54 90.67
CA LYS A 3 -12.77 87.75 92.15
C LYS A 3 -13.87 86.99 92.94
N GLY A 4 -13.45 85.87 93.54
CA GLY A 4 -13.48 85.68 94.99
C GLY A 4 -14.77 85.19 95.68
N LEU A 5 -14.57 84.15 96.51
CA LEU A 5 -15.08 83.96 97.87
C LEU A 5 -16.18 82.90 98.10
N ASN A 6 -15.71 81.71 98.50
CA ASN A 6 -16.07 80.86 99.64
C ASN A 6 -17.52 80.37 99.91
N LEU A 7 -17.56 79.03 100.08
CA LEU A 7 -18.14 78.22 101.17
C LEU A 7 -19.61 77.74 101.12
N LEU A 8 -19.72 76.39 101.24
CA LEU A 8 -20.70 75.59 102.02
C LEU A 8 -22.21 75.80 101.73
N VAL A 9 -23.12 74.80 101.65
CA VAL A 9 -23.11 73.34 101.80
C VAL A 9 -24.56 72.86 101.57
N LEU A 10 -24.73 71.67 100.96
CA LEU A 10 -25.86 70.71 101.09
C LEU A 10 -27.31 71.15 100.70
N LEU A 11 -28.20 70.33 100.12
CA LEU A 11 -28.23 68.93 99.68
C LEU A 11 -29.58 68.72 98.94
N PHE A 12 -29.57 68.05 97.76
CA PHE A 12 -30.52 67.07 97.17
C PHE A 12 -32.06 67.28 97.29
N GLY A 13 -32.91 67.04 96.29
CA GLY A 13 -32.82 66.32 95.02
C GLY A 13 -34.21 65.73 94.64
N LEU A 14 -34.30 65.10 93.45
CA LEU A 14 -35.36 64.23 92.88
C LEU A 14 -36.40 64.86 91.92
N TYR A 15 -36.70 64.29 90.73
CA TYR A 15 -36.12 63.20 89.94
C TYR A 15 -36.67 63.26 88.49
N ALA A 16 -35.96 62.58 87.58
CA ALA A 16 -36.07 62.63 86.12
C ALA A 16 -37.19 61.75 85.50
N GLY A 17 -37.42 61.98 84.21
CA GLY A 17 -38.13 61.06 83.32
C GLY A 17 -37.73 61.27 81.86
N SER A 18 -36.47 61.03 81.50
CA SER A 18 -36.08 60.74 80.11
C SER A 18 -35.62 59.28 80.02
N TYR A 19 -36.26 58.54 79.12
CA TYR A 19 -36.13 57.10 78.93
C TYR A 19 -34.89 56.77 78.09
N ALA A 20 -34.21 55.70 78.52
CA ALA A 20 -33.23 54.86 77.81
C ALA A 20 -32.10 55.56 77.01
N GLN A 21 -30.88 55.33 77.50
CA GLN A 21 -29.63 55.92 77.07
C GLN A 21 -28.90 54.88 76.20
N SER A 22 -29.23 54.78 74.91
CA SER A 22 -28.30 54.17 73.97
C SER A 22 -27.14 55.16 73.80
N ILE A 23 -25.93 54.70 74.08
CA ILE A 23 -24.74 55.54 73.98
C ILE A 23 -24.06 55.24 72.65
N SER A 24 -24.06 56.19 71.71
CA SER A 24 -23.16 56.13 70.56
C SER A 24 -21.80 56.73 70.92
N ILE A 25 -20.73 56.05 70.53
CA ILE A 25 -19.36 56.54 70.65
C ILE A 25 -18.75 56.48 69.25
N ASN A 26 -18.90 57.59 68.52
CA ASN A 26 -18.41 57.76 67.16
C ASN A 26 -17.89 59.20 66.98
N THR A 27 -17.29 59.47 65.82
CA THR A 27 -16.83 60.82 65.45
C THR A 27 -17.62 61.41 64.28
N ASP A 28 -18.59 60.67 63.74
CA ASP A 28 -19.41 61.06 62.59
C ASP A 28 -20.80 61.56 62.97
N GLY A 29 -21.18 61.44 64.25
CA GLY A 29 -22.46 61.92 64.77
C GLY A 29 -23.64 61.02 64.42
N SER A 30 -23.40 59.77 63.99
CA SER A 30 -24.46 58.80 63.76
C SER A 30 -25.21 58.46 65.06
N GLU A 31 -26.54 58.29 64.96
CA GLU A 31 -27.35 57.79 66.06
C GLU A 31 -26.99 56.32 66.35
N PRO A 32 -27.01 55.89 67.62
CA PRO A 32 -26.75 54.49 67.96
C PRO A 32 -27.81 53.58 67.33
N ASP A 33 -27.40 52.41 66.84
CA ASP A 33 -28.32 51.41 66.29
C ASP A 33 -29.42 51.05 67.31
N SER A 34 -30.67 51.00 66.85
CA SER A 34 -31.84 50.76 67.70
C SER A 34 -31.81 49.44 68.48
N SER A 35 -30.96 48.49 68.07
CA SER A 35 -30.76 47.21 68.72
C SER A 35 -29.59 47.19 69.73
N ALA A 36 -28.78 48.25 69.79
CA ALA A 36 -27.59 48.36 70.63
C ALA A 36 -27.78 49.32 71.81
N MET A 37 -27.31 48.91 72.99
CA MET A 37 -27.30 49.78 74.19
C MET A 37 -26.01 50.61 74.28
N ILE A 38 -24.91 50.11 73.70
CA ILE A 38 -23.67 50.85 73.44
C ILE A 38 -23.28 50.52 72.00
N ASP A 39 -23.16 51.55 71.15
CA ASP A 39 -22.80 51.42 69.74
C ASP A 39 -21.52 52.22 69.47
N VAL A 40 -20.46 51.55 69.00
CA VAL A 40 -19.14 52.15 68.82
C VAL A 40 -18.75 52.06 67.35
N VAL A 41 -18.80 53.19 66.65
CA VAL A 41 -18.48 53.27 65.22
C VAL A 41 -17.16 54.02 65.02
N SER A 42 -16.15 53.33 64.53
CA SER A 42 -14.87 53.93 64.13
C SER A 42 -14.18 53.09 63.07
N THR A 43 -13.57 53.76 62.08
CA THR A 43 -12.79 53.11 61.01
C THR A 43 -11.28 53.08 61.31
N GLN A 44 -10.85 53.69 62.41
CA GLN A 44 -9.42 53.84 62.77
C GLN A 44 -9.10 53.52 64.23
N LYS A 45 -10.10 53.39 65.11
CA LYS A 45 -9.92 53.11 66.55
C LYS A 45 -10.84 51.96 66.98
N GLY A 46 -10.43 51.19 67.98
CA GLY A 46 -11.24 50.13 68.57
C GLY A 46 -11.74 50.47 69.98
N MET A 47 -12.54 49.59 70.56
CA MET A 47 -12.94 49.66 71.97
C MET A 47 -11.99 48.84 72.84
N LEU A 48 -11.41 49.46 73.87
CA LEU A 48 -10.72 48.74 74.94
C LEU A 48 -11.72 48.47 76.08
N ILE A 49 -11.99 47.20 76.35
CA ILE A 49 -12.69 46.78 77.57
C ILE A 49 -11.72 46.80 78.78
N PRO A 50 -12.20 46.76 80.03
CA PRO A 50 -11.33 46.82 81.21
C PRO A 50 -10.18 45.81 81.14
N ARG A 51 -8.96 46.35 81.15
CA ARG A 51 -7.70 45.61 81.07
C ARG A 51 -7.13 45.44 82.47
N MET A 52 -6.94 44.20 82.91
CA MET A 52 -6.55 43.94 84.29
C MET A 52 -5.74 42.65 84.43
N THR A 53 -4.98 42.54 85.51
CA THR A 53 -4.24 41.30 85.81
C THR A 53 -5.16 40.19 86.30
N GLU A 54 -4.72 38.94 86.28
CA GLU A 54 -5.49 37.80 86.81
C GLU A 54 -5.89 38.03 88.27
N THR A 55 -4.96 38.55 89.09
CA THR A 55 -5.25 38.89 90.49
C THR A 55 -6.35 39.95 90.60
N GLN A 56 -6.32 40.96 89.73
CA GLN A 56 -7.35 41.99 89.68
C GLN A 56 -8.69 41.45 89.16
N LYS A 57 -8.68 40.59 88.14
CA LYS A 57 -9.86 39.88 87.62
C LYS A 57 -10.52 39.03 88.69
N ASN A 58 -9.73 38.23 89.42
CA ASN A 58 -10.22 37.36 90.49
C ASN A 58 -10.66 38.14 91.74
N ALA A 59 -10.18 39.38 91.91
CA ALA A 59 -10.59 40.27 92.98
C ALA A 59 -11.87 41.08 92.67
N ILE A 60 -12.45 40.96 91.47
CA ILE A 60 -13.76 41.57 91.19
C ILE A 60 -14.79 40.92 92.11
N ALA A 61 -15.39 41.70 93.01
CA ALA A 61 -16.44 41.22 93.88
C ALA A 61 -17.75 41.07 93.11
N GLY A 62 -18.29 39.84 93.06
CA GLY A 62 -19.58 39.55 92.44
C GLY A 62 -19.70 39.88 90.95
N PRO A 63 -18.77 39.42 90.07
CA PRO A 63 -18.80 39.77 88.65
C PRO A 63 -20.06 39.19 87.98
N ALA A 64 -20.78 40.00 87.20
CA ALA A 64 -21.97 39.55 86.49
C ALA A 64 -21.66 38.39 85.52
N THR A 65 -22.61 37.48 85.31
CA THR A 65 -22.54 36.50 84.21
C THR A 65 -22.49 37.26 82.88
N GLY A 66 -21.55 36.90 82.01
CA GLY A 66 -21.29 37.60 80.74
C GLY A 66 -20.40 38.83 80.87
N LEU A 67 -19.94 39.21 82.08
CA LEU A 67 -18.99 40.32 82.25
C LEU A 67 -17.72 40.02 81.46
N MET A 68 -17.38 40.88 80.49
CA MET A 68 -16.19 40.76 79.66
C MET A 68 -15.05 41.64 80.15
N ILE A 69 -13.86 41.05 80.22
CA ILE A 69 -12.61 41.74 80.56
C ILE A 69 -11.51 41.29 79.61
N PHE A 70 -10.45 42.08 79.51
CA PHE A 70 -9.23 41.66 78.85
C PHE A 70 -8.15 41.46 79.91
N GLN A 71 -7.80 40.20 80.18
CA GLN A 71 -6.71 39.91 81.11
C GLN A 71 -5.38 40.27 80.43
N ILE A 72 -4.46 40.94 81.12
CA ILE A 72 -3.19 41.41 80.54
C ILE A 72 -1.97 40.57 80.92
N ASP A 73 -2.09 39.71 81.92
CA ASP A 73 -1.03 38.82 82.38
C ASP A 73 -1.57 37.38 82.56
N ASN A 74 -0.71 36.45 82.98
CA ASN A 74 -1.05 35.07 83.33
C ASN A 74 -2.08 34.41 82.38
N THR A 75 -1.75 34.41 81.09
CA THR A 75 -2.64 34.13 79.94
C THR A 75 -3.51 35.34 79.56
N SER A 76 -2.89 36.28 78.83
CA SER A 76 -3.56 37.46 78.29
C SER A 76 -4.65 37.08 77.28
N GLY A 77 -5.75 37.84 77.26
CA GLY A 77 -6.83 37.65 76.29
C GLY A 77 -8.19 38.10 76.80
N PHE A 78 -9.20 37.93 75.94
CA PHE A 78 -10.60 38.19 76.29
C PHE A 78 -11.14 37.06 77.17
N TYR A 79 -11.72 37.41 78.30
CA TYR A 79 -12.45 36.50 79.17
C TYR A 79 -13.85 37.02 79.41
N PHE A 80 -14.80 36.11 79.57
CA PHE A 80 -16.10 36.42 80.14
C PHE A 80 -16.39 35.51 81.34
N ASN A 81 -17.15 36.02 82.31
CA ASN A 81 -17.64 35.17 83.39
C ASN A 81 -18.81 34.32 82.87
N ALA A 82 -18.58 33.03 82.60
CA ALA A 82 -19.64 32.08 82.25
C ALA A 82 -20.38 31.55 83.49
N GLY A 83 -19.80 31.75 84.69
CA GLY A 83 -20.40 31.38 85.96
C GLY A 83 -21.42 32.40 86.48
N THR A 84 -21.77 32.29 87.75
CA THR A 84 -22.70 33.23 88.41
C THR A 84 -21.91 34.25 89.25
N PRO A 85 -22.52 35.37 89.69
CA PRO A 85 -21.84 36.32 90.57
C PRO A 85 -21.32 35.72 91.88
N ALA A 86 -21.97 34.67 92.40
CA ALA A 86 -21.56 34.00 93.63
C ALA A 86 -20.44 32.95 93.41
N ALA A 87 -20.30 32.45 92.18
CA ALA A 87 -19.30 31.46 91.79
C ALA A 87 -18.80 31.78 90.37
N PRO A 88 -17.92 32.78 90.23
CA PRO A 88 -17.42 33.18 88.92
C PRO A 88 -16.60 32.07 88.28
N SER A 89 -16.87 31.82 87.01
CA SER A 89 -16.12 30.91 86.15
C SER A 89 -15.67 31.68 84.92
N TRP A 90 -14.41 32.13 84.95
CA TRP A 90 -13.83 32.93 83.89
C TRP A 90 -13.41 32.03 82.73
N ILE A 91 -14.17 32.07 81.65
CA ILE A 91 -13.86 31.34 80.42
C ILE A 91 -13.20 32.31 79.45
N LYS A 92 -12.02 31.91 78.95
CA LYS A 92 -11.35 32.65 77.88
C LYS A 92 -12.17 32.49 76.60
N ILE A 93 -12.45 33.59 75.91
CA ILE A 93 -13.00 33.53 74.56
C ILE A 93 -11.83 33.23 73.64
N GLN A 94 -11.74 32.01 73.16
CA GLN A 94 -10.73 31.61 72.21
C GLN A 94 -11.20 32.04 70.82
N SER A 95 -10.68 33.16 70.33
CA SER A 95 -10.80 33.51 68.91
C SER A 95 -9.91 32.53 68.15
N ALA A 96 -10.50 31.75 67.25
CA ALA A 96 -9.75 30.99 66.25
C ALA A 96 -9.08 32.00 65.30
N VAL A 97 -7.97 32.55 65.74
CA VAL A 97 -6.94 33.15 64.89
C VAL A 97 -5.70 32.37 65.30
N ASP A 98 -5.22 31.56 64.37
CA ASP A 98 -4.19 30.51 64.47
C ASP A 98 -4.75 29.09 64.76
N GLY A 99 -5.42 28.53 63.73
CA GLY A 99 -5.31 27.11 63.37
C GLY A 99 -5.76 26.04 64.38
N SER A 100 -6.87 26.21 65.11
CA SER A 100 -7.35 25.13 65.99
C SER A 100 -8.87 25.08 66.12
N SER A 101 -9.54 24.56 65.09
CA SER A 101 -10.88 23.98 65.26
C SER A 101 -10.73 22.53 65.74
N LEU A 102 -10.26 22.35 66.97
CA LEU A 102 -10.01 21.03 67.58
C LEU A 102 -11.31 20.42 68.14
N ILE A 103 -11.57 19.15 67.82
CA ILE A 103 -12.47 18.30 68.60
C ILE A 103 -11.58 17.32 69.35
N SER A 104 -11.42 17.47 70.66
CA SER A 104 -10.59 16.60 71.51
C SER A 104 -11.37 16.09 72.71
N ASP A 105 -10.92 14.97 73.27
CA ASP A 105 -11.35 14.53 74.61
C ASP A 105 -10.66 15.35 75.72
N THR A 106 -10.86 14.93 76.97
CA THR A 106 -10.54 15.75 78.17
C THR A 106 -9.05 15.79 78.50
N ASP A 107 -8.31 14.73 78.23
CA ASP A 107 -6.85 14.69 78.38
C ASP A 107 -6.11 15.01 77.07
N GLY A 108 -6.84 15.12 75.96
CA GLY A 108 -6.33 15.62 74.68
C GLY A 108 -5.50 14.59 73.93
N ASP A 109 -5.54 13.33 74.35
CA ASP A 109 -4.82 12.24 73.70
C ASP A 109 -5.57 11.68 72.49
N THR A 110 -6.88 11.97 72.39
CA THR A 110 -7.73 11.61 71.27
C THR A 110 -8.34 12.88 70.68
N LYS A 111 -7.93 13.23 69.46
CA LYS A 111 -8.31 14.50 68.82
C LYS A 111 -8.49 14.38 67.31
N ILE A 112 -9.42 15.17 66.76
CA ILE A 112 -9.52 15.51 65.34
C ILE A 112 -8.98 16.93 65.18
N GLN A 113 -7.89 17.06 64.41
CA GLN A 113 -7.16 18.30 64.23
C GLN A 113 -7.18 18.72 62.76
N VAL A 114 -7.53 19.98 62.51
CA VAL A 114 -7.48 20.63 61.20
C VAL A 114 -6.63 21.88 61.38
N GLU A 115 -5.47 21.91 60.72
CA GLU A 115 -4.39 22.92 60.84
C GLU A 115 -3.62 22.88 62.18
N GLU A 116 -2.31 23.07 62.14
CA GLU A 116 -1.48 23.39 63.33
C GLU A 116 -0.66 24.68 63.14
N GLY A 117 -0.61 25.23 61.92
CA GLY A 117 0.13 26.43 61.52
C GLY A 117 -0.63 27.31 60.54
N THR A 118 0.03 28.33 59.98
CA THR A 118 -0.61 29.35 59.10
C THR A 118 -0.78 28.94 57.64
N ASP A 119 -0.34 27.74 57.24
CA ASP A 119 -0.38 27.21 55.86
C ASP A 119 -0.39 25.66 55.85
N ASP A 120 -0.93 25.05 56.90
CA ASP A 120 -0.73 23.64 57.18
C ASP A 120 -1.99 22.85 56.80
N ASP A 121 -2.31 22.83 55.49
CA ASP A 121 -3.50 22.22 54.83
C ASP A 121 -3.69 20.72 55.16
N ILE A 122 -3.88 20.36 56.43
CA ILE A 122 -3.73 19.01 56.99
C ILE A 122 -4.88 18.67 57.96
N ILE A 123 -5.47 17.49 57.80
CA ILE A 123 -6.44 16.87 58.74
C ILE A 123 -5.80 15.65 59.42
N ARG A 124 -5.85 15.55 60.76
CA ARG A 124 -5.31 14.43 61.57
C ARG A 124 -6.35 13.80 62.50
N PHE A 125 -6.20 12.49 62.77
CA PHE A 125 -6.93 11.76 63.79
C PHE A 125 -5.94 11.03 64.71
N ASP A 126 -5.88 11.47 65.96
CA ASP A 126 -5.03 10.88 67.00
C ASP A 126 -5.89 10.05 67.97
N ILE A 127 -5.38 8.91 68.45
CA ILE A 127 -5.98 8.12 69.53
C ILE A 127 -4.88 7.71 70.51
N ALA A 128 -5.09 7.91 71.81
CA ALA A 128 -4.12 7.56 72.87
C ALA A 128 -2.71 8.14 72.61
N GLY A 129 -2.64 9.35 72.07
CA GLY A 129 -1.39 10.06 71.76
C GLY A 129 -0.66 9.59 70.50
N SER A 130 -1.28 8.76 69.66
CA SER A 130 -0.71 8.27 68.39
C SER A 130 -1.52 8.75 67.19
N GLU A 131 -0.85 9.32 66.18
CA GLU A 131 -1.46 9.72 64.90
C GLU A 131 -1.81 8.47 64.08
N LEU A 132 -3.10 8.26 63.81
CA LEU A 132 -3.60 7.09 63.08
C LEU A 132 -4.05 7.41 61.65
N PHE A 133 -4.33 8.68 61.31
CA PHE A 133 -4.75 9.09 59.98
C PHE A 133 -4.41 10.57 59.67
N ARG A 134 -3.90 10.86 58.45
CA ARG A 134 -3.51 12.19 57.96
C ARG A 134 -3.96 12.43 56.50
N MET A 135 -4.48 13.62 56.17
CA MET A 135 -4.81 14.06 54.79
C MET A 135 -4.25 15.45 54.47
N GLN A 136 -3.69 15.68 53.27
CA GLN A 136 -3.22 17.01 52.82
C GLN A 136 -3.59 17.34 51.36
N ALA A 137 -3.66 18.63 51.00
CA ALA A 137 -4.00 19.09 49.65
C ALA A 137 -2.86 18.90 48.60
N PRO A 138 -3.16 18.65 47.30
CA PRO A 138 -4.46 18.35 46.72
C PRO A 138 -4.76 16.84 46.86
N GLY A 139 -5.59 16.46 47.83
CA GLY A 139 -6.24 15.15 47.95
C GLY A 139 -5.32 13.93 47.80
N ARG A 140 -4.38 13.73 48.73
CA ARG A 140 -3.67 12.45 48.87
C ARG A 140 -3.47 12.13 50.35
N ILE A 141 -3.72 10.88 50.76
CA ILE A 141 -3.16 10.32 52.00
C ILE A 141 -1.64 10.21 51.74
N ASN A 142 -0.91 11.26 52.11
CA ASN A 142 0.51 11.39 51.81
C ASN A 142 1.32 10.92 53.02
N PHE A 143 1.98 9.78 52.88
CA PHE A 143 3.00 9.35 53.83
C PHE A 143 4.25 10.18 53.52
N SER A 144 4.82 10.89 54.50
CA SER A 144 5.87 11.89 54.28
C SER A 144 7.25 11.31 53.91
N SER A 145 7.37 9.99 53.82
CA SER A 145 8.50 9.30 53.20
C SER A 145 8.03 8.79 51.84
N GLN A 146 8.94 8.51 50.91
CA GLN A 146 8.54 7.96 49.61
C GLN A 146 7.77 6.61 49.72
N HIS A 147 7.53 6.08 50.92
CA HIS A 147 6.92 4.80 51.20
C HIS A 147 5.48 4.94 51.75
N VAL A 148 4.60 3.98 51.46
CA VAL A 148 3.23 3.86 51.98
C VAL A 148 3.22 2.73 53.01
N TYR A 149 3.16 3.04 54.31
CA TYR A 149 3.12 2.04 55.37
C TYR A 149 1.82 2.12 56.19
N ILE A 150 1.05 1.03 56.21
CA ILE A 150 -0.26 0.94 56.88
C ILE A 150 -0.29 -0.35 57.73
N GLY A 151 -0.15 -0.22 59.04
CA GLY A 151 -0.18 -1.36 59.98
C GLY A 151 0.92 -1.28 61.04
N ASN A 152 0.69 -1.91 62.20
CA ASN A 152 1.64 -1.89 63.31
C ASN A 152 3.00 -2.47 62.89
N ASN A 153 4.09 -1.73 63.14
CA ASN A 153 5.47 -2.10 62.80
C ASN A 153 5.74 -2.37 61.30
N ALA A 154 4.89 -1.89 60.39
CA ALA A 154 5.20 -1.95 58.96
C ALA A 154 6.37 -1.01 58.62
N GLY A 155 7.37 -1.49 57.88
CA GLY A 155 8.48 -0.66 57.37
C GLY A 155 9.50 -0.14 58.39
N THR A 156 9.60 -0.71 59.60
CA THR A 156 10.41 -0.13 60.69
C THR A 156 11.91 0.06 60.39
N ALA A 157 12.54 -0.82 59.59
CA ALA A 157 13.96 -0.74 59.26
C ALA A 157 14.28 0.25 58.13
N ASP A 158 13.35 0.45 57.20
CA ASP A 158 13.45 1.32 56.02
C ASP A 158 13.55 2.81 56.39
N ASN A 159 13.25 3.16 57.65
CA ASN A 159 13.38 4.51 58.19
C ASN A 159 14.82 4.93 58.54
N THR A 160 15.84 4.18 58.09
CA THR A 160 17.25 4.42 58.45
C THR A 160 18.16 4.75 57.26
N THR A 161 17.67 4.64 56.01
CA THR A 161 18.43 4.88 54.78
C THR A 161 17.69 5.82 53.82
N PRO A 162 18.30 6.90 53.30
CA PRO A 162 17.65 7.76 52.32
C PRO A 162 17.51 7.05 50.96
N HIS A 163 16.28 6.76 50.54
CA HIS A 163 15.97 6.27 49.19
C HIS A 163 15.58 7.44 48.28
N ILE A 164 16.32 7.64 47.19
CA ILE A 164 15.96 8.60 46.12
C ILE A 164 15.26 7.82 45.00
N TYR A 165 13.94 8.00 44.87
CA TYR A 165 13.08 7.38 43.84
C TYR A 165 12.76 5.88 44.03
N GLU A 166 12.98 5.29 45.22
CA GLU A 166 12.70 3.88 45.49
C GLU A 166 11.67 3.68 46.60
N SER A 167 10.40 3.93 46.27
CA SER A 167 9.24 3.85 47.17
C SER A 167 8.84 2.43 47.57
N ASN A 168 8.53 2.18 48.84
CA ASN A 168 7.98 0.89 49.31
C ASN A 168 6.48 1.04 49.66
N VAL A 169 5.68 0.00 49.53
CA VAL A 169 4.27 -0.06 49.97
C VAL A 169 4.13 -1.23 50.93
N GLY A 170 4.01 -1.01 52.24
CA GLY A 170 3.74 -2.06 53.23
C GLY A 170 2.36 -1.91 53.86
N ILE A 171 1.47 -2.89 53.71
CA ILE A 171 0.11 -2.87 54.28
C ILE A 171 -0.12 -4.17 55.07
N GLY A 172 -0.28 -4.08 56.38
CA GLY A 172 -0.43 -5.21 57.30
C GLY A 172 0.56 -5.15 58.47
N ILE A 173 0.27 -5.89 59.55
CA ILE A 173 1.17 -5.97 60.71
C ILE A 173 2.54 -6.53 60.30
N GLU A 174 3.61 -5.82 60.66
CA GLU A 174 5.00 -6.19 60.37
C GLU A 174 5.33 -6.41 58.88
N ALA A 175 4.55 -5.82 57.96
CA ALA A 175 4.85 -5.86 56.54
C ALA A 175 6.17 -5.08 56.24
N ASN A 176 7.08 -5.68 55.48
CA ASN A 176 8.39 -5.11 55.12
C ASN A 176 9.24 -4.62 56.34
N ARG A 177 9.09 -5.27 57.50
CA ARG A 177 9.63 -4.76 58.79
C ARG A 177 11.15 -4.53 58.82
N ASN A 178 11.93 -5.46 58.27
CA ASN A 178 13.39 -5.53 58.41
C ASN A 178 14.16 -5.09 57.16
N ASN A 179 13.46 -4.71 56.08
CA ASN A 179 14.06 -4.48 54.78
C ASN A 179 14.48 -3.01 54.62
N ILE A 180 15.70 -2.79 54.14
CA ILE A 180 16.23 -1.47 53.80
C ILE A 180 16.46 -1.29 52.29
N GLY A 181 15.89 -2.19 51.47
CA GLY A 181 15.83 -2.03 50.00
C GLY A 181 14.56 -1.30 49.57
N GLY A 182 14.64 -0.52 48.49
CA GLY A 182 13.49 0.25 47.97
C GLY A 182 12.69 -0.44 46.85
N SER A 183 11.60 0.20 46.42
CA SER A 183 10.72 -0.25 45.31
C SER A 183 9.89 -1.52 45.53
N ASN A 184 9.56 -1.86 46.78
CA ASN A 184 8.83 -3.08 47.16
C ASN A 184 7.34 -2.84 47.44
N VAL A 185 6.50 -3.87 47.27
CA VAL A 185 5.08 -3.89 47.66
C VAL A 185 4.85 -5.10 48.56
N ALA A 186 4.65 -4.91 49.86
CA ALA A 186 4.35 -5.94 50.85
C ALA A 186 2.92 -5.76 51.43
N ILE A 187 1.96 -6.57 51.02
CA ILE A 187 0.56 -6.49 51.47
C ILE A 187 0.16 -7.81 52.14
N GLY A 188 -0.08 -7.78 53.46
CA GLY A 188 -0.42 -8.95 54.27
C GLY A 188 0.43 -9.00 55.54
N ALA A 189 -0.08 -9.67 56.58
CA ALA A 189 0.65 -9.78 57.84
C ALA A 189 2.00 -10.50 57.63
N VAL A 190 3.08 -9.83 58.05
CA VAL A 190 4.47 -10.29 58.00
C VAL A 190 4.97 -10.63 56.58
N ALA A 191 4.35 -10.05 55.54
CA ALA A 191 4.88 -10.11 54.17
C ALA A 191 6.26 -9.40 54.13
N MET A 192 7.28 -10.03 53.56
CA MET A 192 8.68 -9.55 53.58
C MET A 192 9.24 -9.25 54.98
N GLY A 193 8.73 -9.92 56.03
CA GLY A 193 9.09 -9.59 57.42
C GLY A 193 10.55 -9.84 57.82
N GLN A 194 11.29 -10.73 57.14
CA GLN A 194 12.72 -10.97 57.39
C GLN A 194 13.62 -10.60 56.20
N SER A 195 13.09 -9.86 55.23
CA SER A 195 13.92 -9.30 54.16
C SER A 195 14.86 -8.23 54.71
N THR A 196 16.12 -8.18 54.25
CA THR A 196 17.13 -7.23 54.76
C THR A 196 17.59 -6.23 53.71
N TYR A 197 17.99 -6.66 52.51
CA TYR A 197 18.50 -5.78 51.43
C TYR A 197 17.76 -5.98 50.09
N ALA A 198 16.51 -6.42 50.14
CA ALA A 198 15.76 -6.87 48.97
C ALA A 198 15.03 -5.68 48.30
N GLY A 199 15.34 -5.40 47.03
CA GLY A 199 14.70 -4.32 46.27
C GLY A 199 13.76 -4.81 45.16
N SER A 200 12.82 -3.96 44.76
CA SER A 200 11.94 -4.20 43.60
C SER A 200 11.08 -5.48 43.67
N ASN A 201 10.57 -5.84 44.85
CA ASN A 201 9.77 -7.05 45.06
C ASN A 201 8.28 -6.76 45.27
N VAL A 202 7.40 -7.68 44.86
CA VAL A 202 5.97 -7.68 45.19
C VAL A 202 5.67 -8.90 46.05
N ALA A 203 5.03 -8.73 47.19
CA ALA A 203 4.69 -9.74 48.18
C ALA A 203 3.28 -9.49 48.72
N VAL A 204 2.29 -10.22 48.22
CA VAL A 204 0.87 -10.05 48.57
C VAL A 204 0.33 -11.35 49.17
N GLY A 205 0.10 -11.38 50.48
CA GLY A 205 -0.39 -12.54 51.22
C GLY A 205 0.24 -12.65 52.61
N ASN A 206 -0.41 -13.39 53.52
CA ASN A 206 0.18 -13.67 54.84
C ASN A 206 1.51 -14.42 54.66
N LYS A 207 2.60 -13.86 55.22
CA LYS A 207 3.96 -14.41 55.12
C LYS A 207 4.46 -14.64 53.68
N ALA A 208 3.91 -13.93 52.68
CA ALA A 208 4.47 -13.95 51.34
C ALA A 208 5.90 -13.39 51.39
N MET A 209 6.86 -14.09 50.79
CA MET A 209 8.27 -13.69 50.73
C MET A 209 8.93 -13.46 52.11
N PHE A 210 8.46 -14.13 53.16
CA PHE A 210 8.88 -13.87 54.55
C PHE A 210 10.41 -13.93 54.76
N GLY A 211 11.11 -14.93 54.21
CA GLY A 211 12.53 -15.19 54.44
C GLY A 211 13.53 -14.55 53.46
N ASN A 212 13.08 -13.72 52.51
CA ASN A 212 13.91 -13.18 51.41
C ASN A 212 15.00 -12.20 51.86
N MET A 213 16.19 -12.68 52.22
CA MET A 213 17.28 -11.84 52.75
C MET A 213 17.79 -10.81 51.73
N THR A 214 18.22 -11.22 50.53
CA THR A 214 18.86 -10.31 49.55
C THR A 214 18.33 -10.40 48.11
N GLY A 215 17.37 -11.29 47.83
CA GLY A 215 16.81 -11.47 46.48
C GLY A 215 16.01 -10.26 46.02
N SER A 216 16.27 -9.77 44.80
CA SER A 216 15.59 -8.60 44.23
C SER A 216 14.78 -8.94 42.97
N GLY A 217 13.73 -8.16 42.68
CA GLY A 217 12.92 -8.33 41.47
C GLY A 217 11.91 -9.48 41.52
N ASN A 218 11.52 -9.96 42.70
CA ASN A 218 10.62 -11.10 42.85
C ASN A 218 9.15 -10.67 42.95
N THR A 219 8.20 -11.51 42.50
CA THR A 219 6.76 -11.35 42.71
C THR A 219 6.23 -12.59 43.44
N ALA A 220 5.59 -12.42 44.59
CA ALA A 220 5.00 -13.47 45.43
C ALA A 220 3.57 -13.08 45.77
N VAL A 221 2.57 -13.83 45.32
CA VAL A 221 1.15 -13.54 45.57
C VAL A 221 0.47 -14.81 46.07
N GLY A 222 0.08 -14.84 47.34
CA GLY A 222 -0.50 -16.01 48.00
C GLY A 222 0.07 -16.20 49.41
N GLN A 223 -0.68 -16.87 50.27
CA GLN A 223 -0.22 -17.20 51.62
C GLN A 223 1.03 -18.09 51.53
N GLN A 224 2.11 -17.71 52.22
CA GLN A 224 3.40 -18.40 52.19
C GLN A 224 3.99 -18.66 50.79
N SER A 225 3.60 -17.88 49.79
CA SER A 225 4.27 -17.88 48.49
C SER A 225 5.72 -17.39 48.67
N MET A 226 6.69 -18.13 48.16
CA MET A 226 8.12 -17.78 48.25
C MET A 226 8.65 -17.65 49.70
N PHE A 227 8.13 -18.44 50.65
CA PHE A 227 8.35 -18.28 52.09
C PHE A 227 9.82 -18.30 52.54
N PHE A 228 10.67 -19.18 51.98
CA PHE A 228 12.07 -19.36 52.39
C PHE A 228 13.13 -18.92 51.36
N ASN A 229 12.76 -18.13 50.33
CA ASN A 229 13.76 -17.54 49.41
C ASN A 229 14.84 -16.82 50.21
N THR A 230 16.12 -17.08 49.98
CA THR A 230 17.21 -16.45 50.74
C THR A 230 17.93 -15.38 49.93
N SER A 231 18.35 -15.71 48.70
CA SER A 231 19.06 -14.78 47.81
C SER A 231 18.63 -14.86 46.34
N GLY A 232 17.66 -15.70 46.01
CA GLY A 232 17.14 -15.85 44.65
C GLY A 232 16.44 -14.60 44.13
N GLY A 233 16.77 -14.17 42.91
CA GLY A 233 16.19 -12.97 42.28
C GLY A 233 15.32 -13.27 41.07
N SER A 234 14.49 -12.29 40.67
CA SER A 234 13.68 -12.34 39.45
C SER A 234 12.70 -13.51 39.34
N ASN A 235 12.16 -14.00 40.46
CA ASN A 235 11.18 -15.08 40.49
C ASN A 235 9.74 -14.55 40.52
N VAL A 236 8.80 -15.27 39.92
CA VAL A 236 7.35 -15.04 40.02
C VAL A 236 6.72 -16.26 40.69
N ALA A 237 5.96 -16.08 41.76
CA ALA A 237 5.27 -17.14 42.49
C ALA A 237 3.86 -16.66 42.84
N ILE A 238 2.84 -17.29 42.28
CA ILE A 238 1.44 -16.91 42.46
C ILE A 238 0.65 -18.16 42.85
N GLY A 239 0.14 -18.20 44.07
CA GLY A 239 -0.54 -19.34 44.67
C GLY A 239 -0.15 -19.54 46.13
N GLN A 240 -1.01 -20.18 46.91
CA GLN A 240 -0.66 -20.58 48.28
C GLN A 240 0.54 -21.54 48.24
N GLU A 241 1.60 -21.26 48.99
CA GLU A 241 2.82 -22.09 49.05
C GLU A 241 3.52 -22.30 47.69
N ALA A 242 3.26 -21.45 46.69
CA ALA A 242 4.00 -21.48 45.43
C ALA A 242 5.49 -21.14 45.70
N LEU A 243 6.41 -21.94 45.16
CA LEU A 243 7.86 -21.75 45.31
C LEU A 243 8.32 -21.65 46.79
N ASN A 244 7.67 -22.40 47.70
CA ASN A 244 7.78 -22.21 49.15
C ASN A 244 9.23 -22.29 49.69
N THR A 245 9.99 -23.31 49.31
CA THR A 245 11.32 -23.57 49.89
C THR A 245 12.52 -23.14 49.05
N ASN A 246 12.34 -22.36 47.98
CA ASN A 246 13.46 -21.85 47.16
C ASN A 246 14.50 -21.20 48.08
N LYS A 247 15.80 -21.48 47.95
CA LYS A 247 16.85 -20.78 48.73
C LYS A 247 17.56 -19.77 47.83
N THR A 248 18.28 -20.25 46.81
CA THR A 248 19.12 -19.39 45.96
C THR A 248 18.67 -19.33 44.50
N GLY A 249 17.62 -20.06 44.13
CA GLY A 249 17.14 -20.18 42.75
C GLY A 249 16.57 -18.86 42.21
N SER A 250 16.89 -18.54 40.97
CA SER A 250 16.52 -17.29 40.30
C SER A 250 15.80 -17.55 38.98
N ARG A 251 15.00 -16.58 38.53
CA ARG A 251 14.28 -16.60 37.25
C ARG A 251 13.25 -17.74 37.11
N ASN A 252 12.64 -18.15 38.21
CA ASN A 252 11.58 -19.16 38.23
C ASN A 252 10.20 -18.50 38.10
N VAL A 253 9.28 -19.10 37.33
CA VAL A 253 7.88 -18.66 37.18
C VAL A 253 6.94 -19.75 37.64
N THR A 254 6.22 -19.51 38.71
CA THR A 254 5.34 -20.47 39.38
C THR A 254 3.94 -19.89 39.51
N LEU A 255 2.93 -20.58 38.99
CA LEU A 255 1.52 -20.19 39.05
C LEU A 255 0.67 -21.41 39.45
N GLY A 256 0.23 -21.48 40.70
CA GLY A 256 -0.58 -22.57 41.24
C GLY A 256 -0.23 -22.86 42.71
N GLY A 257 -1.22 -23.28 43.50
CA GLY A 257 -0.99 -23.66 44.90
C GLY A 257 -0.06 -24.86 45.02
N GLY A 258 0.98 -24.77 45.86
CA GLY A 258 2.00 -25.81 46.07
C GLY A 258 2.84 -26.16 44.83
N ALA A 259 2.80 -25.37 43.75
CA ALA A 259 3.66 -25.58 42.60
C ALA A 259 5.12 -25.27 42.98
N ILE A 260 6.04 -26.16 42.61
CA ILE A 260 7.44 -26.14 43.05
C ILE A 260 7.53 -25.91 44.57
N PHE A 261 6.87 -26.77 45.36
CA PHE A 261 6.90 -26.64 46.82
C PHE A 261 8.32 -26.80 47.36
N THR A 262 9.06 -27.81 46.87
CA THR A 262 10.49 -27.95 47.15
C THR A 262 11.37 -27.67 45.94
N ASP A 263 12.05 -26.53 45.98
CA ASP A 263 13.23 -26.21 45.16
C ASP A 263 14.29 -25.65 46.10
N THR A 264 15.54 -26.07 46.01
CA THR A 264 16.61 -25.59 46.88
C THR A 264 17.57 -24.62 46.18
N SER A 265 17.65 -24.64 44.85
CA SER A 265 18.67 -23.90 44.09
C SER A 265 18.46 -23.85 42.57
N GLY A 266 17.35 -24.38 42.06
CA GLY A 266 17.02 -24.44 40.64
C GLY A 266 16.77 -23.07 40.04
N ASN A 267 17.26 -22.86 38.81
CA ASN A 267 17.06 -21.61 38.07
C ASN A 267 16.24 -21.86 36.80
N ASN A 268 15.58 -20.82 36.31
CA ASN A 268 14.89 -20.83 35.00
C ASN A 268 13.78 -21.90 34.88
N ASN A 269 13.09 -22.22 35.96
CA ASN A 269 11.99 -23.17 35.95
C ASN A 269 10.64 -22.46 35.72
N VAL A 270 9.75 -23.06 34.93
CA VAL A 270 8.35 -22.63 34.77
C VAL A 270 7.46 -23.73 35.31
N ALA A 271 6.57 -23.45 36.26
CA ALA A 271 5.56 -24.38 36.76
C ALA A 271 4.19 -23.71 36.82
N ILE A 272 3.22 -24.23 36.06
CA ILE A 272 1.87 -23.68 35.96
C ILE A 272 0.89 -24.81 36.26
N GLY A 273 0.09 -24.67 37.32
CA GLY A 273 -0.88 -25.67 37.79
C GLY A 273 -0.68 -26.03 39.26
N HIS A 274 -1.75 -26.39 39.97
CA HIS A 274 -1.68 -26.82 41.37
C HIS A 274 -0.76 -28.04 41.52
N GLN A 275 0.23 -27.94 42.41
CA GLN A 275 1.27 -28.95 42.65
C GLN A 275 2.10 -29.35 41.42
N SER A 276 2.17 -28.50 40.40
CA SER A 276 3.05 -28.71 39.24
C SER A 276 4.51 -28.60 39.65
N GLY A 277 5.34 -29.59 39.31
CA GLY A 277 6.74 -29.67 39.67
C GLY A 277 6.99 -29.71 41.19
N LEU A 278 6.06 -30.30 41.97
CA LEU A 278 6.04 -30.28 43.44
C LEU A 278 7.42 -30.50 44.09
N ILE A 279 8.21 -31.44 43.54
CA ILE A 279 9.54 -31.82 44.04
C ILE A 279 10.62 -31.57 42.98
N ASN A 280 11.00 -30.31 42.74
CA ASN A 280 11.97 -29.96 41.70
C ASN A 280 13.28 -29.38 42.26
N TYR A 281 14.36 -30.14 42.15
CA TYR A 281 15.71 -29.72 42.60
C TYR A 281 16.62 -29.22 41.47
N GLY A 282 16.18 -29.26 40.20
CA GLY A 282 17.01 -28.91 39.05
C GLY A 282 16.56 -27.65 38.30
N SER A 283 17.21 -27.36 37.18
CA SER A 283 17.06 -26.09 36.44
C SER A 283 16.51 -26.27 35.03
N SER A 284 16.02 -25.19 34.45
CA SER A 284 15.56 -25.11 33.06
C SER A 284 14.42 -26.08 32.72
N ASN A 285 13.49 -26.28 33.67
CA ASN A 285 12.33 -27.14 33.46
C ASN A 285 11.07 -26.34 33.15
N ILE A 286 10.13 -26.93 32.41
CA ILE A 286 8.79 -26.39 32.14
C ILE A 286 7.75 -27.46 32.52
N PHE A 287 6.92 -27.18 33.51
CA PHE A 287 5.86 -28.06 34.00
C PHE A 287 4.51 -27.34 33.87
N ILE A 288 3.57 -27.92 33.15
CA ILE A 288 2.25 -27.30 32.89
C ILE A 288 1.15 -28.33 33.15
N GLY A 289 0.18 -27.97 34.00
CA GLY A 289 -1.03 -28.70 34.37
C GLY A 289 -1.05 -29.24 35.82
N TYR A 290 -2.21 -29.75 36.25
CA TYR A 290 -2.43 -30.26 37.62
C TYR A 290 -1.50 -31.44 37.92
N GLN A 291 -0.69 -31.33 38.97
CA GLN A 291 0.25 -32.36 39.41
C GLN A 291 1.29 -32.81 38.34
N SER A 292 1.50 -32.02 37.29
CA SER A 292 2.52 -32.31 36.27
C SER A 292 3.89 -32.46 36.92
N ALA A 293 4.57 -33.59 36.67
CA ALA A 293 5.86 -33.95 37.28
C ALA A 293 5.91 -33.95 38.83
N ALA A 294 4.77 -34.03 39.54
CA ALA A 294 4.73 -33.90 41.00
C ALA A 294 5.54 -34.96 41.78
N THR A 295 5.75 -36.15 41.18
CA THR A 295 6.49 -37.27 41.77
C THR A 295 7.90 -37.43 41.24
N GLN A 296 8.30 -36.60 40.27
CA GLN A 296 9.59 -36.72 39.59
C GLN A 296 10.65 -35.93 40.35
N THR A 297 11.82 -36.51 40.58
CA THR A 297 12.91 -35.87 41.33
C THR A 297 14.12 -35.63 40.42
N ASN A 298 14.95 -34.62 40.74
CA ASN A 298 16.21 -34.31 40.05
C ASN A 298 16.10 -34.06 38.54
N LEU A 299 15.00 -33.45 38.08
CA LEU A 299 14.84 -33.09 36.67
C LEU A 299 15.61 -31.82 36.33
N SER A 300 16.34 -31.81 35.23
CA SER A 300 16.85 -30.59 34.58
C SER A 300 16.66 -30.67 33.08
N ASN A 301 16.40 -29.53 32.43
CA ASN A 301 16.16 -29.44 30.99
C ASN A 301 14.94 -30.26 30.52
N LYS A 302 13.84 -30.29 31.29
CA LYS A 302 12.66 -31.10 30.97
C LYS A 302 11.41 -30.26 30.68
N LEU A 303 10.59 -30.71 29.73
CA LEU A 303 9.24 -30.22 29.49
C LEU A 303 8.23 -31.32 29.87
N PHE A 304 7.26 -31.00 30.71
CA PHE A 304 6.09 -31.84 30.98
C PHE A 304 4.81 -31.01 30.82
N ILE A 305 3.94 -31.43 29.92
CA ILE A 305 2.56 -30.93 29.84
C ILE A 305 1.63 -32.10 30.12
N GLU A 306 0.97 -32.05 31.27
CA GLU A 306 0.17 -33.16 31.81
C GLU A 306 -0.82 -32.65 32.85
N ASN A 307 -1.98 -33.30 33.00
CA ASN A 307 -3.01 -32.92 33.98
C ASN A 307 -3.22 -34.00 35.05
N SER A 308 -2.15 -34.71 35.39
CA SER A 308 -2.09 -35.78 36.38
C SER A 308 -0.65 -35.98 36.89
N SER A 309 -0.46 -36.86 37.87
CA SER A 309 0.87 -37.26 38.38
C SER A 309 1.54 -38.38 37.55
N SER A 310 1.10 -38.58 36.31
CA SER A 310 1.61 -39.61 35.39
C SER A 310 3.11 -39.45 35.10
N THR A 311 3.82 -40.58 34.97
CA THR A 311 5.23 -40.62 34.51
C THR A 311 5.36 -40.55 32.99
N THR A 312 4.26 -40.73 32.25
CA THR A 312 4.17 -40.58 30.79
C THR A 312 3.25 -39.39 30.48
N PRO A 313 3.76 -38.15 30.49
CA PRO A 313 2.95 -36.96 30.28
C PRO A 313 2.48 -36.87 28.82
N LEU A 314 1.35 -36.21 28.53
CA LEU A 314 0.85 -36.03 27.16
C LEU A 314 1.93 -35.49 26.22
N ILE A 315 2.69 -34.50 26.68
CA ILE A 315 3.87 -33.98 26.01
C ILE A 315 5.06 -34.01 26.96
N TYR A 316 6.14 -34.67 26.54
CA TYR A 316 7.43 -34.72 27.20
C TYR A 316 8.49 -34.09 26.31
N GLY A 317 9.41 -33.31 26.87
CA GLY A 317 10.59 -32.84 26.15
C GLY A 317 11.86 -32.91 26.98
N ASN A 318 12.99 -33.03 26.30
CA ASN A 318 14.33 -32.89 26.88
C ASN A 318 15.11 -31.83 26.10
N PHE A 319 15.24 -30.64 26.68
CA PHE A 319 15.97 -29.51 26.12
C PHE A 319 17.48 -29.75 26.05
N ALA A 320 18.04 -30.76 26.74
CA ALA A 320 19.46 -31.08 26.63
C ALA A 320 19.83 -31.70 25.28
N ASP A 321 18.88 -32.41 24.66
CA ASP A 321 19.08 -33.14 23.41
C ASP A 321 18.13 -32.65 22.30
N ASP A 322 17.50 -31.48 22.48
CA ASP A 322 16.48 -30.89 21.59
C ASP A 322 15.39 -31.89 21.16
N SER A 323 14.91 -32.71 22.10
CA SER A 323 13.93 -33.76 21.80
C SER A 323 12.55 -33.48 22.37
N LEU A 324 11.51 -33.77 21.57
CA LEU A 324 10.10 -33.71 21.94
C LEU A 324 9.45 -35.07 21.71
N LYS A 325 8.64 -35.52 22.66
CA LYS A 325 7.85 -36.75 22.61
C LYS A 325 6.39 -36.42 22.88
N ILE A 326 5.51 -36.93 22.04
CA ILE A 326 4.06 -36.89 22.23
C ILE A 326 3.65 -38.30 22.64
N HIS A 327 3.18 -38.48 23.88
CA HIS A 327 2.69 -39.79 24.34
C HIS A 327 1.21 -40.02 23.97
N GLY A 328 0.54 -38.99 23.46
CA GLY A 328 -0.78 -39.08 22.82
C GLY A 328 -0.69 -39.14 21.29
N ILE A 329 -1.82 -38.84 20.63
CA ILE A 329 -1.89 -38.74 19.17
C ILE A 329 -1.45 -37.33 18.73
N LEU A 330 -0.46 -37.24 17.84
CA LEU A 330 -0.06 -35.99 17.18
C LEU A 330 -0.82 -35.84 15.84
N THR A 331 -1.68 -34.84 15.78
CA THR A 331 -2.38 -34.41 14.55
C THR A 331 -1.83 -33.05 14.11
N LEU A 332 -1.23 -32.97 12.92
CA LEU A 332 -0.74 -31.74 12.30
C LEU A 332 -1.82 -31.18 11.38
N ASP A 333 -2.73 -30.37 11.93
CA ASP A 333 -3.88 -29.83 11.20
C ASP A 333 -3.62 -28.43 10.64
N SER A 334 -4.01 -28.20 9.38
CA SER A 334 -3.85 -26.91 8.70
C SER A 334 -5.04 -25.96 8.91
N ALA A 335 -6.18 -26.50 9.33
CA ALA A 335 -7.37 -25.77 9.75
C ALA A 335 -8.06 -26.56 10.88
N LYS A 336 -9.00 -25.98 11.62
CA LYS A 336 -9.67 -26.68 12.74
C LYS A 336 -10.66 -27.78 12.28
N ASP A 337 -10.51 -28.29 11.06
CA ASP A 337 -11.48 -29.08 10.31
C ASP A 337 -11.10 -30.57 10.13
N GLY A 338 -9.99 -31.01 10.70
CA GLY A 338 -9.58 -32.42 10.68
C GLY A 338 -8.86 -32.84 9.39
N SER A 339 -8.42 -31.89 8.57
CA SER A 339 -7.70 -32.14 7.30
C SER A 339 -6.20 -32.44 7.47
N GLY A 340 -5.71 -32.43 8.71
CA GLY A 340 -4.31 -32.64 9.08
C GLY A 340 -3.75 -34.05 8.98
N TYR A 341 -2.41 -34.16 9.00
CA TYR A 341 -1.72 -35.45 9.06
C TYR A 341 -1.72 -36.03 10.49
N THR A 342 -2.25 -37.23 10.64
CA THR A 342 -2.17 -38.04 11.87
C THR A 342 -1.06 -39.07 11.73
N PHE A 343 -0.10 -39.06 12.66
CA PHE A 343 0.96 -40.07 12.73
C PHE A 343 0.46 -41.40 13.35
N PRO A 344 0.98 -42.57 12.95
CA PRO A 344 0.58 -43.84 13.54
C PRO A 344 1.07 -43.94 14.99
N GLY A 345 0.25 -44.48 15.89
CA GLY A 345 0.62 -44.68 17.30
C GLY A 345 1.67 -45.77 17.54
N LEU A 346 2.11 -46.48 16.50
CA LEU A 346 3.13 -47.54 16.55
C LEU A 346 4.29 -47.20 15.59
N ARG A 347 5.52 -47.59 15.97
CA ARG A 347 6.71 -47.46 15.11
C ARG A 347 6.66 -48.47 13.94
N GLY A 348 7.28 -48.11 12.81
CA GLY A 348 7.51 -49.04 11.70
C GLY A 348 8.58 -50.09 12.04
N THR A 349 8.61 -51.18 11.27
CA THR A 349 9.67 -52.21 11.32
C THR A 349 10.78 -51.92 10.30
N ASN A 350 11.89 -52.67 10.39
CA ASN A 350 13.03 -52.48 9.49
C ASN A 350 12.62 -52.75 8.03
N GLY A 351 12.90 -51.81 7.13
CA GLY A 351 12.50 -51.87 5.72
C GLY A 351 11.18 -51.17 5.40
N GLN A 352 10.50 -50.60 6.41
CA GLN A 352 9.27 -49.82 6.19
C GLN A 352 9.55 -48.33 6.04
N VAL A 353 8.77 -47.67 5.18
CA VAL A 353 8.72 -46.22 5.00
C VAL A 353 7.36 -45.69 5.45
N LEU A 354 7.32 -44.48 6.01
CA LEU A 354 6.07 -43.83 6.38
C LEU A 354 5.48 -43.17 5.14
N THR A 355 4.35 -43.69 4.67
CA THR A 355 3.63 -43.15 3.51
C THR A 355 2.41 -42.35 3.96
N SER A 356 1.96 -41.44 3.09
CA SER A 356 0.79 -40.61 3.30
C SER A 356 -0.19 -40.85 2.15
N ASN A 357 -1.48 -40.98 2.46
CA ASN A 357 -2.53 -41.10 1.44
C ASN A 357 -2.98 -39.74 0.87
N GLY A 358 -2.32 -38.63 1.24
CA GLY A 358 -2.69 -37.27 0.82
C GLY A 358 -4.00 -36.73 1.42
N ALA A 359 -4.69 -37.52 2.24
CA ALA A 359 -5.96 -37.18 2.90
C ALA A 359 -5.81 -37.19 4.44
N GLY A 360 -4.63 -36.84 4.94
CA GLY A 360 -4.35 -36.72 6.38
C GLY A 360 -4.01 -38.02 7.11
N LYS A 361 -4.02 -39.19 6.45
CA LYS A 361 -3.62 -40.47 7.08
C LYS A 361 -2.23 -40.88 6.65
N THR A 362 -1.38 -41.17 7.64
CA THR A 362 -0.06 -41.78 7.40
C THR A 362 -0.03 -43.24 7.91
N VAL A 363 0.71 -44.12 7.23
CA VAL A 363 0.82 -45.57 7.53
C VAL A 363 2.25 -46.05 7.23
N TRP A 364 2.75 -47.03 8.00
CA TRP A 364 4.01 -47.71 7.67
C TRP A 364 3.78 -48.77 6.59
N GLU A 365 4.52 -48.69 5.49
CA GLU A 365 4.45 -49.63 4.37
C GLU A 365 5.86 -50.14 4.03
N ASP A 366 5.98 -51.37 3.50
CA ASP A 366 7.26 -51.93 3.09
C ASP A 366 7.86 -51.13 1.91
N ALA A 367 9.17 -50.88 1.91
CA ALA A 367 9.83 -50.20 0.81
C ALA A 367 9.89 -51.11 -0.44
N GLU A 368 9.09 -50.80 -1.46
CA GLU A 368 9.11 -51.48 -2.75
C GLU A 368 10.50 -51.40 -3.41
N ALA A 369 11.02 -52.53 -3.91
CA ALA A 369 12.30 -52.59 -4.60
C ALA A 369 12.23 -51.82 -5.94
N SER A 370 13.27 -51.07 -6.28
CA SER A 370 13.33 -50.34 -7.55
C SER A 370 13.19 -51.32 -8.74
N PRO A 371 12.26 -51.07 -9.68
CA PRO A 371 12.13 -51.87 -10.90
C PRO A 371 13.29 -51.67 -11.89
N TRP A 372 14.21 -50.74 -11.59
CA TRP A 372 15.42 -50.48 -12.37
C TRP A 372 16.62 -51.23 -11.79
N ASN A 373 17.22 -52.13 -12.57
CA ASN A 373 18.49 -52.77 -12.21
C ASN A 373 19.67 -51.89 -12.66
N THR A 374 20.47 -51.44 -11.70
CA THR A 374 21.58 -50.49 -11.91
C THR A 374 22.97 -51.11 -11.69
N THR A 375 23.13 -52.42 -11.82
CA THR A 375 24.47 -53.04 -11.68
C THR A 375 25.32 -52.85 -12.94
N GLY A 376 26.43 -52.11 -12.82
CA GLY A 376 27.42 -51.91 -13.90
C GLY A 376 27.14 -50.69 -14.79
N SER A 377 27.61 -50.73 -16.05
CA SER A 377 27.43 -49.65 -17.04
C SER A 377 26.07 -49.67 -17.74
N SER A 378 25.17 -50.56 -17.33
CA SER A 378 23.87 -50.76 -17.97
C SER A 378 22.76 -50.57 -16.95
N ILE A 379 21.78 -49.72 -17.31
CA ILE A 379 20.55 -49.52 -16.57
C ILE A 379 19.46 -50.25 -17.35
N ASN A 380 18.89 -51.30 -16.76
CA ASN A 380 17.89 -52.14 -17.42
C ASN A 380 16.55 -52.10 -16.65
N TYR A 381 15.46 -51.92 -17.39
CA TYR A 381 14.09 -52.03 -16.92
C TYR A 381 13.45 -53.26 -17.56
N THR A 382 13.12 -54.29 -16.77
CA THR A 382 12.74 -55.62 -17.30
C THR A 382 11.26 -55.96 -17.12
N ILE A 383 10.45 -55.04 -16.60
CA ILE A 383 9.05 -55.29 -16.25
C ILE A 383 8.15 -54.15 -16.71
N GLY A 384 7.35 -54.37 -17.76
CA GLY A 384 6.37 -53.40 -18.25
C GLY A 384 6.94 -52.36 -19.22
N LYS A 385 6.24 -51.23 -19.36
CA LYS A 385 6.55 -50.14 -20.29
C LYS A 385 7.27 -48.99 -19.57
N VAL A 386 8.22 -48.33 -20.23
CA VAL A 386 8.99 -47.20 -19.68
C VAL A 386 8.42 -45.87 -20.17
N GLY A 387 7.90 -45.06 -19.24
CA GLY A 387 7.52 -43.67 -19.50
C GLY A 387 8.62 -42.69 -19.04
N ILE A 388 9.20 -41.92 -19.95
CA ILE A 388 10.10 -40.80 -19.62
C ILE A 388 9.33 -39.51 -19.86
N GLY A 389 8.94 -38.82 -18.79
CA GLY A 389 8.09 -37.61 -18.87
C GLY A 389 6.59 -37.89 -19.01
N THR A 390 6.14 -39.15 -18.97
CA THR A 390 4.72 -39.54 -19.03
C THR A 390 4.41 -40.67 -18.04
N ALA A 391 3.28 -40.55 -17.34
CA ALA A 391 2.81 -41.52 -16.35
C ALA A 391 1.96 -42.66 -16.96
N SER A 392 1.63 -42.58 -18.25
CA SER A 392 0.85 -43.57 -18.98
C SER A 392 1.56 -43.93 -20.28
N PRO A 393 2.64 -44.73 -20.22
CA PRO A 393 3.35 -45.15 -21.42
C PRO A 393 2.45 -46.04 -22.30
N GLU A 394 2.16 -45.58 -23.52
CA GLU A 394 1.33 -46.32 -24.49
C GLU A 394 2.16 -47.35 -25.27
N THR A 395 3.48 -47.16 -25.31
CA THR A 395 4.49 -48.00 -25.97
C THR A 395 5.54 -48.45 -24.96
N ASP A 396 6.34 -49.46 -25.33
CA ASP A 396 7.38 -50.03 -24.47
C ASP A 396 8.43 -48.98 -24.01
N LEU A 397 8.67 -47.96 -24.83
CA LEU A 397 9.37 -46.74 -24.44
C LEU A 397 8.57 -45.52 -24.94
N HIS A 398 8.01 -44.73 -24.02
CA HIS A 398 7.26 -43.50 -24.30
C HIS A 398 8.03 -42.32 -23.69
N VAL A 399 8.70 -41.52 -24.52
CA VAL A 399 9.40 -40.29 -24.09
C VAL A 399 8.54 -39.07 -24.44
N LYS A 400 7.96 -38.43 -23.43
CA LYS A 400 7.28 -37.14 -23.56
C LYS A 400 8.29 -36.02 -23.35
N GLY A 401 9.04 -35.70 -24.40
CA GLY A 401 10.11 -34.69 -24.39
C GLY A 401 11.16 -34.94 -25.48
N SER A 402 12.24 -34.17 -25.47
CA SER A 402 13.36 -34.33 -26.41
C SER A 402 14.23 -35.51 -26.00
N LEU A 403 14.49 -36.42 -26.93
CA LEU A 403 15.45 -37.51 -26.75
C LEU A 403 16.81 -37.08 -27.34
N SER A 404 17.74 -36.66 -26.46
CA SER A 404 19.13 -36.40 -26.90
C SER A 404 19.86 -37.71 -27.11
N LEU A 405 20.53 -37.76 -28.23
CA LEU A 405 21.23 -38.91 -28.72
C LEU A 405 22.61 -38.39 -29.16
N GLU A 406 23.68 -38.63 -28.36
CA GLU A 406 25.10 -38.36 -28.71
C GLU A 406 25.90 -39.64 -29.08
N GLY A 407 26.58 -39.68 -30.24
CA GLY A 407 27.35 -40.85 -30.76
C GLY A 407 27.26 -41.09 -32.29
N VAL A 408 28.34 -41.63 -32.91
CA VAL A 408 28.60 -41.65 -34.38
C VAL A 408 27.78 -42.63 -35.24
N SER A 409 26.94 -43.50 -34.67
CA SER A 409 26.08 -44.39 -35.46
C SER A 409 24.70 -44.46 -34.84
N ARG A 410 23.73 -43.78 -35.45
CA ARG A 410 22.35 -43.76 -34.96
C ARG A 410 21.33 -43.95 -36.06
N SER A 411 20.84 -45.17 -36.14
CA SER A 411 19.53 -45.50 -36.68
C SER A 411 18.56 -45.67 -35.51
N VAL A 412 17.45 -44.93 -35.51
CA VAL A 412 16.26 -45.36 -34.77
C VAL A 412 15.70 -46.55 -35.55
N ILE A 413 16.19 -47.76 -35.27
CA ILE A 413 15.66 -48.97 -35.90
C ILE A 413 14.33 -49.28 -35.21
N TYR A 414 13.22 -48.82 -35.80
CA TYR A 414 11.94 -49.48 -35.58
C TYR A 414 12.02 -50.85 -36.29
N ASN A 415 12.42 -51.89 -35.56
CA ASN A 415 12.25 -53.26 -36.03
C ASN A 415 10.76 -53.61 -35.90
N SER A 416 9.95 -53.19 -36.88
CA SER A 416 8.59 -53.70 -37.01
C SER A 416 8.64 -54.97 -37.85
N THR A 417 8.02 -56.04 -37.38
CA THR A 417 7.90 -57.33 -38.08
C THR A 417 7.02 -57.30 -39.34
N LEU A 418 6.61 -56.11 -39.81
CA LEU A 418 5.75 -55.90 -40.98
C LEU A 418 6.56 -55.44 -42.20
N ALA A 419 6.19 -55.96 -43.37
CA ALA A 419 6.93 -55.89 -44.64
C ALA A 419 7.06 -54.49 -45.30
N THR A 420 6.63 -53.40 -44.65
CA THR A 420 6.71 -52.03 -45.20
C THR A 420 7.80 -51.22 -44.50
N ARG A 421 8.92 -51.00 -45.19
CA ARG A 421 10.13 -50.36 -44.64
C ARG A 421 10.09 -48.84 -44.79
N ASN A 422 9.66 -48.14 -43.75
CA ASN A 422 10.00 -46.73 -43.60
C ASN A 422 11.41 -46.62 -43.00
N ILE A 423 12.34 -45.99 -43.70
CA ILE A 423 13.73 -45.83 -43.23
C ILE A 423 13.82 -44.76 -42.12
N LEU A 424 13.00 -43.72 -42.22
CA LEU A 424 12.88 -42.67 -41.22
C LEU A 424 11.48 -42.08 -41.29
N VAL A 425 10.73 -42.21 -40.20
CA VAL A 425 9.47 -41.48 -40.03
C VAL A 425 9.69 -40.44 -38.95
N ILE A 426 9.86 -39.17 -39.33
CA ILE A 426 9.82 -38.06 -38.39
C ILE A 426 8.35 -37.70 -38.21
N ARG A 427 7.79 -38.11 -37.06
CA ARG A 427 6.42 -37.80 -36.67
C ARG A 427 6.43 -36.70 -35.62
N ALA A 428 5.65 -35.65 -35.84
CA ALA A 428 5.14 -34.83 -34.74
C ALA A 428 3.83 -35.49 -34.26
N ASP A 429 3.92 -36.56 -33.45
CA ASP A 429 2.70 -37.25 -33.00
C ASP A 429 2.12 -36.59 -31.74
N THR A 430 0.82 -36.29 -31.80
CA THR A 430 0.00 -35.99 -30.61
C THR A 430 -1.21 -36.93 -30.67
N ALA A 431 -1.12 -38.07 -29.95
CA ALA A 431 -2.17 -39.02 -29.51
C ALA A 431 -3.36 -39.40 -30.44
N LEU A 432 -3.45 -38.90 -31.68
CA LEU A 432 -4.61 -38.99 -32.56
C LEU A 432 -4.17 -38.93 -34.03
N ASN A 433 -3.17 -39.73 -34.47
CA ASN A 433 -2.83 -39.89 -35.90
C ASN A 433 -2.71 -38.58 -36.73
N ASN A 434 -2.32 -37.45 -36.11
CA ASN A 434 -2.46 -36.10 -36.67
C ASN A 434 -1.12 -35.37 -36.83
N GLY A 435 -0.06 -36.08 -37.23
CA GLY A 435 1.27 -35.50 -37.40
C GLY A 435 1.58 -35.10 -38.84
N ALA A 436 2.10 -33.89 -39.06
CA ALA A 436 2.85 -33.56 -40.27
C ALA A 436 4.16 -34.37 -40.30
N GLY A 437 4.59 -34.80 -41.49
CA GLY A 437 5.73 -35.70 -41.60
C GLY A 437 6.41 -35.70 -42.96
N ILE A 438 7.67 -36.12 -42.94
CA ILE A 438 8.47 -36.41 -44.12
C ILE A 438 8.59 -37.92 -44.22
N ASN A 439 8.11 -38.49 -45.32
CA ASN A 439 8.35 -39.89 -45.65
C ASN A 439 9.42 -39.97 -46.73
N LEU A 440 10.54 -40.59 -46.37
CA LEU A 440 11.59 -41.00 -47.32
C LEU A 440 11.37 -42.47 -47.63
N TYR A 441 10.86 -42.75 -48.84
CA TYR A 441 10.69 -44.12 -49.33
C TYR A 441 12.00 -44.61 -49.92
N GLY A 442 12.39 -45.84 -49.57
CA GLY A 442 13.48 -46.52 -50.23
C GLY A 442 13.33 -48.02 -50.08
N THR A 443 12.74 -48.69 -51.06
CA THR A 443 12.98 -50.10 -51.42
C THR A 443 12.26 -50.52 -52.71
N ASN A 444 12.86 -51.50 -53.40
CA ASN A 444 12.49 -52.15 -54.67
C ASN A 444 11.07 -52.77 -54.75
N ASP A 445 9.99 -52.01 -54.62
CA ASP A 445 8.65 -52.48 -55.03
C ASP A 445 8.09 -51.64 -56.19
N ASN A 446 7.68 -52.35 -57.25
CA ASN A 446 7.44 -51.88 -58.61
C ASN A 446 6.27 -50.88 -58.83
N ASN A 447 5.79 -50.18 -57.79
CA ASN A 447 4.72 -49.18 -57.92
C ASN A 447 5.03 -47.79 -57.32
N TYR A 448 6.10 -47.64 -56.53
CA TYR A 448 6.51 -46.33 -56.00
C TYR A 448 8.03 -46.16 -56.12
N SER A 449 8.50 -45.85 -57.32
CA SER A 449 9.90 -45.47 -57.60
C SER A 449 10.30 -44.30 -56.70
N ASP A 450 11.48 -44.33 -56.08
CA ASP A 450 12.09 -43.30 -55.21
C ASP A 450 11.38 -41.92 -55.23
N GLN A 451 10.66 -41.60 -54.15
CA GLN A 451 9.95 -40.32 -53.99
C GLN A 451 10.25 -39.70 -52.64
N ILE A 452 10.19 -38.37 -52.61
CA ILE A 452 10.13 -37.59 -51.38
C ILE A 452 8.72 -37.03 -51.28
N ARG A 453 8.03 -37.35 -50.18
CA ARG A 453 6.67 -36.91 -49.94
C ARG A 453 6.59 -36.10 -48.66
N PHE A 454 5.95 -34.94 -48.76
CA PHE A 454 5.65 -34.07 -47.65
C PHE A 454 4.15 -34.11 -47.37
N PHE A 455 3.78 -34.40 -46.13
CA PHE A 455 2.39 -34.50 -45.71
C PHE A 455 2.09 -33.50 -44.59
N THR A 456 0.87 -33.00 -44.63
CA THR A 456 0.21 -32.27 -43.54
C THR A 456 -1.00 -33.08 -43.08
N GLN A 457 -1.66 -32.67 -42.00
CA GLN A 457 -2.69 -33.46 -41.34
C GLN A 457 -3.84 -33.82 -42.32
N ASN A 458 -4.31 -35.08 -42.28
CA ASN A 458 -5.47 -35.65 -42.98
C ASN A 458 -5.32 -36.14 -44.44
N THR A 459 -4.14 -36.07 -45.08
CA THR A 459 -3.98 -36.52 -46.48
C THR A 459 -2.94 -37.64 -46.63
N PHE A 460 -3.03 -38.70 -45.84
CA PHE A 460 -2.08 -39.83 -45.90
C PHE A 460 -2.00 -40.53 -47.27
N ASN A 461 -3.06 -40.39 -48.07
CA ASN A 461 -3.13 -40.92 -49.43
C ASN A 461 -2.82 -39.87 -50.50
N THR A 462 -2.53 -38.61 -50.14
CA THR A 462 -2.27 -37.52 -51.09
C THR A 462 -1.25 -36.53 -50.50
N PRO A 463 0.01 -36.52 -50.96
CA PRO A 463 1.03 -35.62 -50.44
C PRO A 463 0.70 -34.16 -50.75
N ASN A 464 1.01 -33.27 -49.82
CA ASN A 464 0.93 -31.82 -50.04
C ASN A 464 2.01 -31.36 -51.03
N MET A 465 3.20 -31.95 -50.95
CA MET A 465 4.26 -31.77 -51.93
C MET A 465 4.88 -33.12 -52.28
N LEU A 466 5.08 -33.33 -53.57
CA LEU A 466 5.67 -34.53 -54.14
C LEU A 466 6.85 -34.14 -55.02
N ILE A 467 7.96 -34.86 -54.84
CA ILE A 467 9.02 -34.98 -55.83
C ILE A 467 8.97 -36.40 -56.37
N ASP A 468 8.63 -36.54 -57.66
CA ASP A 468 8.58 -37.83 -58.34
C ASP A 468 9.95 -38.25 -58.91
N SER A 469 10.03 -39.50 -59.37
CA SER A 469 11.26 -40.09 -59.92
C SER A 469 11.71 -39.49 -61.26
N SER A 470 10.87 -38.67 -61.92
CA SER A 470 11.21 -37.92 -63.13
C SER A 470 11.67 -36.48 -62.83
N GLY A 471 11.74 -36.12 -61.54
CA GLY A 471 12.14 -34.81 -61.05
C GLY A 471 11.07 -33.73 -61.22
N LYS A 472 9.78 -34.09 -61.36
CA LYS A 472 8.69 -33.11 -61.33
C LYS A 472 8.33 -32.78 -59.89
N VAL A 473 8.02 -31.51 -59.65
CA VAL A 473 7.57 -31.01 -58.36
C VAL A 473 6.07 -30.72 -58.45
N ALA A 474 5.29 -31.35 -57.59
CA ALA A 474 3.86 -31.13 -57.51
C ALA A 474 3.49 -30.64 -56.11
N ILE A 475 2.59 -29.64 -56.05
CA ILE A 475 1.99 -29.18 -54.79
C ILE A 475 0.47 -29.32 -54.95
N GLY A 476 -0.14 -30.11 -54.06
CA GLY A 476 -1.58 -30.40 -54.05
C GLY A 476 -2.08 -31.34 -55.16
N THR A 477 -1.19 -32.06 -55.86
CA THR A 477 -1.54 -33.10 -56.83
C THR A 477 -0.47 -34.20 -56.89
N GLU A 478 -0.86 -35.42 -57.25
CA GLU A 478 0.05 -36.55 -57.50
C GLU A 478 0.39 -36.72 -58.98
N SER A 479 -0.28 -35.98 -59.86
CA SER A 479 -0.16 -36.10 -61.32
C SER A 479 0.29 -34.78 -61.94
N PRO A 480 1.57 -34.38 -61.79
CA PRO A 480 2.08 -33.14 -62.34
C PRO A 480 2.02 -33.10 -63.88
N SER A 481 1.24 -32.14 -64.42
CA SER A 481 1.09 -31.87 -65.86
C SER A 481 2.24 -31.02 -66.44
N ALA A 482 3.01 -30.36 -65.58
CA ALA A 482 4.22 -29.61 -65.92
C ALA A 482 5.34 -29.85 -64.88
N LYS A 483 6.55 -29.33 -65.14
CA LYS A 483 7.72 -29.47 -64.23
C LYS A 483 7.45 -28.92 -62.82
N LEU A 484 6.66 -27.86 -62.72
CA LEU A 484 6.04 -27.39 -61.49
C LEU A 484 4.53 -27.36 -61.72
N THR A 485 3.77 -28.12 -60.94
CA THR A 485 2.30 -28.10 -60.98
C THR A 485 1.77 -27.70 -59.61
N LEU A 486 0.95 -26.66 -59.57
CA LEU A 486 0.30 -26.15 -58.37
C LEU A 486 -1.20 -26.38 -58.54
N ALA A 487 -1.79 -27.23 -57.71
CA ALA A 487 -3.19 -27.59 -57.80
C ALA A 487 -3.85 -27.45 -56.43
N GLY A 488 -5.08 -26.93 -56.42
CA GLY A 488 -5.83 -26.73 -55.19
C GLY A 488 -7.15 -26.02 -55.46
N THR A 489 -8.06 -26.06 -54.48
CA THR A 489 -9.35 -25.37 -54.52
C THR A 489 -9.39 -24.34 -53.39
N GLY A 490 -9.80 -23.11 -53.69
CA GLY A 490 -10.07 -22.08 -52.66
C GLY A 490 -8.87 -21.24 -52.19
N GLU A 491 -7.67 -21.42 -52.76
CA GLU A 491 -6.47 -20.63 -52.42
C GLU A 491 -5.72 -20.10 -53.64
N VAL A 492 -4.89 -19.07 -53.44
CA VAL A 492 -3.98 -18.55 -54.48
C VAL A 492 -2.85 -19.54 -54.70
N ALA A 493 -2.76 -20.09 -55.90
CA ALA A 493 -1.79 -21.14 -56.22
C ALA A 493 -0.32 -20.70 -56.09
N ALA A 494 0.01 -19.44 -56.40
CA ALA A 494 1.37 -18.89 -56.28
C ALA A 494 1.36 -17.38 -55.99
N ARG A 495 2.29 -16.91 -55.16
CA ARG A 495 2.47 -15.48 -54.83
C ARG A 495 3.97 -15.11 -54.86
N ILE A 496 4.31 -13.94 -55.42
CA ILE A 496 5.70 -13.43 -55.52
C ILE A 496 5.76 -12.10 -54.77
N ASN A 497 6.51 -12.06 -53.66
CA ASN A 497 6.72 -10.84 -52.87
C ASN A 497 8.22 -10.60 -52.70
N SER A 498 8.64 -9.34 -52.72
CA SER A 498 9.96 -8.88 -52.32
C SER A 498 9.77 -7.79 -51.29
N TYR A 499 10.71 -7.73 -50.35
CA TYR A 499 10.77 -6.71 -49.33
C TYR A 499 12.18 -6.16 -49.35
N ALA A 500 12.29 -4.85 -49.51
CA ALA A 500 13.54 -4.19 -49.81
C ALA A 500 13.81 -3.09 -48.78
N SER A 501 15.07 -2.94 -48.36
CA SER A 501 15.55 -1.77 -47.62
C SER A 501 16.29 -0.76 -48.50
N ALA A 502 16.59 -1.14 -49.74
CA ALA A 502 17.19 -0.31 -50.79
C ALA A 502 16.26 -0.20 -52.01
N LEU A 503 16.37 0.88 -52.78
CA LEU A 503 15.47 1.17 -53.90
C LEU A 503 15.59 0.20 -55.10
N SER A 504 16.56 -0.72 -55.12
CA SER A 504 16.86 -1.58 -56.27
C SER A 504 16.27 -2.99 -56.22
N GLU A 505 15.63 -3.41 -55.12
CA GLU A 505 15.15 -4.78 -54.95
C GLU A 505 13.64 -4.86 -55.20
N ASN A 506 13.22 -5.68 -56.17
CA ASN A 506 11.83 -5.74 -56.62
C ASN A 506 11.26 -7.16 -56.58
N ALA A 507 9.98 -7.26 -56.25
CA ALA A 507 9.22 -8.49 -56.44
C ALA A 507 9.03 -8.64 -57.94
N SER A 508 9.67 -9.63 -58.55
CA SER A 508 9.67 -9.77 -60.00
C SER A 508 9.27 -11.17 -60.42
N LEU A 509 8.41 -11.21 -61.43
CA LEU A 509 8.29 -12.35 -62.33
C LEU A 509 9.15 -12.03 -63.55
N ALA A 510 10.35 -12.61 -63.62
CA ALA A 510 11.29 -12.37 -64.71
C ALA A 510 11.14 -13.45 -65.80
N PHE A 511 11.09 -12.99 -67.06
CA PHE A 511 11.12 -13.86 -68.22
C PHE A 511 12.42 -13.63 -69.00
N SER A 512 13.12 -14.70 -69.33
CA SER A 512 14.30 -14.67 -70.17
C SER A 512 14.10 -15.63 -71.32
N LYS A 513 14.39 -15.18 -72.54
CA LYS A 513 14.29 -16.00 -73.75
C LYS A 513 15.51 -15.80 -74.61
N ALA A 514 16.08 -16.91 -75.04
CA ALA A 514 16.95 -17.00 -76.19
C ALA A 514 16.36 -18.01 -77.18
N ARG A 515 16.83 -17.97 -78.43
CA ARG A 515 16.69 -19.09 -79.37
C ARG A 515 17.86 -20.07 -79.14
N GLY A 516 17.85 -21.27 -79.72
CA GLY A 516 18.94 -22.26 -79.56
C GLY A 516 18.78 -23.22 -78.36
N THR A 517 19.88 -23.79 -77.87
CA THR A 517 19.93 -24.71 -76.71
C THR A 517 20.80 -24.14 -75.61
N GLU A 518 20.61 -24.59 -74.37
CA GLU A 518 21.44 -24.20 -73.23
C GLU A 518 22.94 -24.44 -73.54
N GLY A 519 23.75 -23.39 -73.41
CA GLY A 519 25.18 -23.39 -73.77
C GLY A 519 25.49 -23.06 -75.24
N SER A 520 24.49 -22.76 -76.07
CA SER A 520 24.63 -22.27 -77.46
C SER A 520 23.41 -21.41 -77.84
N GLU A 521 23.22 -20.30 -77.13
CA GLU A 521 22.09 -19.40 -77.27
C GLU A 521 22.17 -18.54 -78.56
N ALA A 522 21.03 -18.30 -79.20
CA ALA A 522 20.86 -17.45 -80.38
C ALA A 522 19.91 -16.26 -80.10
N ALA A 523 20.07 -15.17 -80.85
CA ALA A 523 19.32 -13.92 -80.64
C ALA A 523 17.81 -14.06 -80.93
N VAL A 524 17.00 -13.32 -80.15
CA VAL A 524 15.56 -13.11 -80.44
C VAL A 524 15.38 -12.14 -81.62
N VAL A 525 14.24 -12.18 -82.32
CA VAL A 525 13.93 -11.33 -83.48
C VAL A 525 12.57 -10.63 -83.32
N GLN A 526 12.22 -9.69 -84.20
CA GLN A 526 10.94 -8.97 -84.17
C GLN A 526 9.74 -9.92 -84.03
N ASN A 527 8.80 -9.56 -83.16
CA ASN A 527 7.62 -10.35 -82.77
C ASN A 527 7.89 -11.62 -81.95
N ASP A 528 9.13 -11.87 -81.52
CA ASP A 528 9.37 -12.90 -80.50
C ASP A 528 8.73 -12.48 -79.17
N ILE A 529 7.89 -13.36 -78.61
CA ILE A 529 7.35 -13.22 -77.26
C ILE A 529 8.43 -13.63 -76.27
N VAL A 530 8.95 -12.68 -75.49
CA VAL A 530 9.97 -12.93 -74.45
C VAL A 530 9.32 -13.47 -73.18
N GLY A 531 8.15 -12.94 -72.83
CA GLY A 531 7.37 -13.33 -71.67
C GLY A 531 5.90 -13.07 -71.88
N GLN A 532 5.06 -13.89 -71.23
CA GLN A 532 3.61 -13.76 -71.33
C GLN A 532 2.93 -14.16 -70.03
N VAL A 533 1.92 -13.38 -69.65
CA VAL A 533 0.96 -13.76 -68.62
C VAL A 533 -0.36 -14.07 -69.33
N THR A 534 -0.77 -15.34 -69.29
CA THR A 534 -1.97 -15.84 -69.99
C THR A 534 -2.97 -16.38 -69.00
N ALA A 535 -4.20 -15.90 -69.10
CA ALA A 535 -5.34 -16.48 -68.41
C ALA A 535 -5.97 -17.57 -69.29
N PHE A 536 -6.03 -18.80 -68.76
CA PHE A 536 -6.76 -19.90 -69.38
C PHE A 536 -8.07 -20.14 -68.63
N ALA A 537 -9.13 -20.46 -69.36
CA ALA A 537 -10.41 -20.91 -68.83
C ALA A 537 -10.80 -22.25 -69.47
N HIS A 538 -11.51 -23.08 -68.72
CA HIS A 538 -12.04 -24.35 -69.24
C HIS A 538 -13.43 -24.11 -69.86
N ASP A 539 -13.62 -24.54 -71.11
CA ASP A 539 -14.89 -24.35 -71.84
C ASP A 539 -15.91 -25.48 -71.62
N GLY A 540 -15.55 -26.48 -70.79
CA GLY A 540 -16.33 -27.71 -70.58
C GLY A 540 -15.71 -28.94 -71.25
N THR A 541 -14.72 -28.75 -72.14
CA THR A 541 -13.99 -29.84 -72.81
C THR A 541 -12.46 -29.69 -72.69
N THR A 542 -11.94 -28.47 -72.87
CA THR A 542 -10.51 -28.18 -72.85
C THR A 542 -10.23 -26.81 -72.24
N TYR A 543 -8.97 -26.54 -71.88
CA TYR A 543 -8.52 -25.21 -71.45
C TYR A 543 -8.10 -24.35 -72.65
N GLY A 544 -8.62 -23.13 -72.75
CA GLY A 544 -8.29 -22.13 -73.79
C GLY A 544 -7.96 -20.75 -73.22
N ALA A 545 -7.19 -19.94 -73.95
CA ALA A 545 -6.73 -18.62 -73.48
C ALA A 545 -7.76 -17.50 -73.72
N ILE A 546 -8.07 -16.70 -72.70
CA ILE A 546 -9.13 -15.66 -72.75
C ILE A 546 -8.60 -14.22 -72.75
N ALA A 547 -7.42 -14.01 -72.16
CA ALA A 547 -6.75 -12.72 -72.11
C ALA A 547 -5.24 -12.95 -71.93
N LYS A 548 -4.44 -12.00 -72.42
CA LYS A 548 -3.00 -12.04 -72.26
C LYS A 548 -2.36 -10.67 -72.19
N ILE A 549 -1.30 -10.57 -71.39
CA ILE A 549 -0.32 -9.49 -71.44
C ILE A 549 0.93 -10.10 -72.08
N SER A 550 1.35 -9.55 -73.21
CA SER A 550 2.52 -10.04 -73.95
C SER A 550 3.62 -8.99 -73.96
N ILE A 551 4.83 -9.45 -73.66
CA ILE A 551 6.07 -8.66 -73.77
C ILE A 551 6.78 -9.20 -75.01
N GLU A 552 6.86 -8.36 -76.04
CA GLU A 552 7.31 -8.76 -77.38
C GLU A 552 8.43 -7.86 -77.89
N MET A 553 9.26 -8.42 -78.77
CA MET A 553 10.22 -7.64 -79.56
C MET A 553 9.47 -6.75 -80.56
N ASP A 554 9.69 -5.45 -80.49
CA ASP A 554 8.97 -4.45 -81.28
C ASP A 554 9.58 -4.22 -82.68
N ALA A 555 10.91 -4.33 -82.79
CA ALA A 555 11.67 -4.21 -84.03
C ALA A 555 12.79 -5.26 -84.14
N ALA A 556 13.52 -5.27 -85.27
CA ALA A 556 14.67 -6.17 -85.48
C ALA A 556 15.79 -5.88 -84.46
N THR A 557 16.48 -6.93 -84.03
CA THR A 557 17.46 -6.86 -82.93
C THR A 557 18.88 -6.54 -83.40
N GLY A 558 19.62 -5.80 -82.56
CA GLY A 558 21.06 -5.56 -82.66
C GLY A 558 21.79 -5.97 -81.37
N THR A 559 23.12 -6.00 -81.36
CA THR A 559 23.89 -6.31 -80.13
C THR A 559 23.66 -5.23 -79.08
N GLY A 560 23.01 -5.59 -77.97
CA GLY A 560 22.64 -4.64 -76.91
C GLY A 560 21.39 -3.81 -77.21
N ASP A 561 20.71 -4.08 -78.33
CA ASP A 561 19.52 -3.37 -78.78
C ASP A 561 18.32 -4.33 -78.84
N LEU A 562 17.44 -4.21 -77.84
CA LEU A 562 16.29 -5.07 -77.63
C LEU A 562 15.03 -4.20 -77.45
N PRO A 563 14.50 -3.57 -78.52
CA PRO A 563 13.31 -2.74 -78.44
C PRO A 563 12.12 -3.61 -78.08
N GLY A 564 11.53 -3.37 -76.90
CA GLY A 564 10.42 -4.13 -76.37
C GLY A 564 9.12 -3.33 -76.39
N ARG A 565 8.01 -3.99 -76.68
CA ARG A 565 6.65 -3.45 -76.51
C ARG A 565 5.84 -4.26 -75.50
N ILE A 566 4.87 -3.62 -74.87
CA ILE A 566 3.88 -4.26 -74.00
C ILE A 566 2.50 -4.14 -74.64
N GLN A 567 1.82 -5.27 -74.79
CA GLN A 567 0.48 -5.32 -75.38
C GLN A 567 -0.53 -5.99 -74.46
N PHE A 568 -1.69 -5.35 -74.36
CA PHE A 568 -2.84 -5.86 -73.63
C PHE A 568 -3.86 -6.43 -74.62
N HIS A 569 -4.16 -7.72 -74.50
CA HIS A 569 -5.09 -8.42 -75.38
C HIS A 569 -6.28 -9.03 -74.63
N THR A 570 -7.45 -8.92 -75.23
CA THR A 570 -8.70 -9.54 -74.73
C THR A 570 -9.47 -10.23 -75.86
N THR A 571 -10.23 -11.26 -75.52
CA THR A 571 -11.24 -11.86 -76.41
C THR A 571 -12.51 -11.00 -76.39
N ALA A 572 -13.09 -10.75 -77.57
CA ALA A 572 -14.44 -10.22 -77.63
C ALA A 572 -15.45 -11.35 -77.35
N ASP A 573 -16.64 -11.00 -76.87
CA ASP A 573 -17.73 -11.97 -76.76
C ASP A 573 -17.98 -12.66 -78.11
N GLY A 574 -18.03 -14.00 -78.10
CA GLY A 574 -18.13 -14.84 -79.29
C GLY A 574 -16.83 -15.10 -80.09
N ALA A 575 -15.67 -14.57 -79.67
CA ALA A 575 -14.38 -14.83 -80.34
C ALA A 575 -13.60 -15.97 -79.67
N SER A 576 -12.86 -16.76 -80.46
CA SER A 576 -11.98 -17.83 -79.97
C SER A 576 -10.50 -17.42 -79.85
N THR A 577 -10.18 -16.17 -80.18
CA THR A 577 -8.80 -15.63 -80.15
C THR A 577 -8.76 -14.22 -79.57
N THR A 578 -7.62 -13.86 -78.97
CA THR A 578 -7.42 -12.55 -78.33
C THR A 578 -7.08 -11.45 -79.36
N THR A 579 -7.48 -10.21 -79.08
CA THR A 579 -7.26 -8.99 -79.90
C THR A 579 -6.63 -7.87 -79.08
N GLU A 580 -5.78 -7.02 -79.67
CA GLU A 580 -5.08 -5.92 -78.98
C GLU A 580 -6.01 -4.74 -78.65
N ARG A 581 -5.89 -4.17 -77.45
CA ARG A 581 -6.71 -3.03 -76.99
C ARG A 581 -5.91 -1.80 -76.60
N MET A 582 -4.71 -2.01 -76.08
CA MET A 582 -3.81 -0.97 -75.61
C MET A 582 -2.38 -1.45 -75.82
N ARG A 583 -1.51 -0.50 -76.15
CA ARG A 583 -0.07 -0.72 -76.21
C ARG A 583 0.73 0.41 -75.61
N ILE A 584 1.95 0.05 -75.24
CA ILE A 584 3.08 0.96 -75.07
C ILE A 584 4.17 0.42 -75.99
N ASP A 585 4.54 1.23 -76.98
CA ASP A 585 5.62 0.90 -77.93
C ASP A 585 7.00 1.22 -77.35
N SER A 586 8.03 0.88 -78.12
CA SER A 586 9.43 1.15 -77.74
C SER A 586 9.80 2.64 -77.69
N ASP A 587 9.02 3.53 -78.32
CA ASP A 587 9.18 5.00 -78.26
C ASP A 587 8.48 5.62 -77.01
N GLY A 588 7.78 4.79 -76.22
CA GLY A 588 7.07 5.17 -75.00
C GLY A 588 5.75 5.90 -75.26
N ASN A 589 5.14 5.71 -76.43
CA ASN A 589 3.84 6.27 -76.76
C ASN A 589 2.73 5.33 -76.29
N VAL A 590 1.73 5.90 -75.59
CA VAL A 590 0.57 5.14 -75.10
C VAL A 590 -0.58 5.28 -76.09
N GLY A 591 -0.94 4.16 -76.73
CA GLY A 591 -2.08 4.06 -77.64
C GLY A 591 -3.28 3.40 -76.97
N ILE A 592 -4.41 4.11 -76.89
CA ILE A 592 -5.70 3.57 -76.43
C ILE A 592 -6.63 3.45 -77.64
N GLY A 593 -6.91 2.22 -78.07
CA GLY A 593 -7.71 1.95 -79.28
C GLY A 593 -6.99 2.23 -80.61
N LYS A 594 -5.66 2.45 -80.57
CA LYS A 594 -4.81 2.78 -81.72
C LYS A 594 -3.50 2.00 -81.61
N THR A 595 -3.13 1.27 -82.67
CA THR A 595 -1.94 0.38 -82.68
C THR A 595 -0.66 1.07 -83.14
N ASP A 596 -0.73 2.35 -83.55
CA ASP A 596 0.40 3.16 -84.03
C ASP A 596 0.28 4.61 -83.51
N PRO A 597 0.50 4.84 -82.20
CA PRO A 597 0.34 6.16 -81.58
C PRO A 597 1.45 7.14 -82.02
N SER A 598 1.07 8.35 -82.45
CA SER A 598 2.03 9.38 -82.91
C SER A 598 2.33 10.49 -81.87
N TYR A 599 1.65 10.45 -80.72
CA TYR A 599 1.79 11.41 -79.60
C TYR A 599 1.86 10.65 -78.25
N LYS A 600 2.36 11.29 -77.18
CA LYS A 600 2.61 10.63 -75.87
C LYS A 600 1.38 10.00 -75.21
N LEU A 601 0.23 10.66 -75.32
CA LEU A 601 -1.07 10.07 -75.03
C LEU A 601 -1.97 10.35 -76.23
N ASP A 602 -2.19 9.33 -77.07
CA ASP A 602 -3.03 9.41 -78.27
C ASP A 602 -4.32 8.61 -78.01
N VAL A 603 -5.37 9.33 -77.63
CA VAL A 603 -6.69 8.78 -77.29
C VAL A 603 -7.66 9.07 -78.40
N LEU A 604 -8.21 8.01 -78.98
CA LEU A 604 -9.32 8.07 -79.91
C LEU A 604 -10.66 8.05 -79.11
N GLY A 605 -11.07 9.18 -78.47
CA GLY A 605 -12.30 9.30 -77.62
C GLY A 605 -12.44 10.58 -76.71
N GLU A 606 -13.48 10.66 -75.84
CA GLU A 606 -13.82 11.78 -74.88
C GLU A 606 -13.29 11.57 -73.40
N ILE A 607 -13.21 12.61 -72.51
CA ILE A 607 -12.64 12.59 -71.09
C ILE A 607 -13.53 13.32 -70.00
N ARG A 608 -13.61 12.83 -68.74
CA ARG A 608 -14.40 13.39 -67.59
C ARG A 608 -13.66 13.31 -66.21
N ALA A 609 -13.73 14.33 -65.30
CA ALA A 609 -13.05 14.36 -63.96
C ALA A 609 -13.96 14.80 -62.76
N GLN A 610 -13.76 14.26 -61.54
CA GLN A 610 -14.65 14.44 -60.37
C GLN A 610 -14.08 15.21 -59.15
N ALA A 611 -12.77 15.43 -59.07
CA ALA A 611 -12.10 16.06 -57.91
C ALA A 611 -11.21 17.25 -58.33
N GLY A 612 -11.58 17.92 -59.44
CA GLY A 612 -10.77 18.95 -60.09
C GLY A 612 -9.63 18.36 -60.92
N ILE A 613 -8.82 19.24 -61.51
CA ILE A 613 -7.64 18.89 -62.30
C ILE A 613 -6.51 19.79 -61.80
N GLY A 614 -5.41 19.18 -61.33
CA GLY A 614 -4.21 19.91 -60.96
C GLY A 614 -3.40 20.27 -62.20
N PHE A 615 -2.88 21.48 -62.24
CA PHE A 615 -1.91 21.92 -63.23
C PHE A 615 -0.68 22.38 -62.46
N TYR A 616 0.41 21.63 -62.60
CA TYR A 616 1.66 21.88 -61.89
C TYR A 616 2.79 22.00 -62.89
N ASN A 617 3.62 23.01 -62.76
CA ASN A 617 4.83 23.15 -63.56
C ASN A 617 5.98 23.62 -62.65
N ALA A 618 7.07 22.87 -62.61
CA ALA A 618 8.20 23.15 -61.74
C ALA A 618 9.06 24.38 -62.16
N ALA A 619 8.68 25.11 -63.22
CA ALA A 619 9.46 26.21 -63.79
C ALA A 619 8.74 27.57 -63.65
N GLU A 620 9.12 28.28 -62.58
CA GLU A 620 9.10 29.74 -62.31
C GLU A 620 7.84 30.62 -62.52
N TRP A 621 6.78 30.17 -63.21
CA TRP A 621 5.49 30.88 -63.24
C TRP A 621 4.32 29.90 -63.31
N ASP A 622 3.69 29.64 -62.16
CA ASP A 622 2.46 28.83 -62.11
C ASP A 622 1.27 29.66 -62.63
N HIS A 623 0.87 29.36 -63.88
CA HIS A 623 -0.40 29.79 -64.44
C HIS A 623 -1.28 28.58 -64.73
N ILE A 624 -2.46 28.53 -64.12
CA ILE A 624 -3.53 27.64 -64.57
C ILE A 624 -4.10 28.23 -65.87
N LYS A 625 -3.71 27.69 -67.04
CA LYS A 625 -4.25 28.12 -68.34
C LYS A 625 -5.54 27.37 -68.65
N LEU A 626 -6.67 27.94 -68.25
CA LEU A 626 -7.98 27.50 -68.71
C LEU A 626 -8.24 28.09 -70.11
N SER A 627 -7.62 27.52 -71.14
CA SER A 627 -7.90 27.90 -72.53
C SER A 627 -8.93 26.97 -73.15
N HIS A 628 -9.96 27.56 -73.71
CA HIS A 628 -10.86 26.87 -74.62
C HIS A 628 -10.92 27.67 -75.91
N THR A 629 -11.27 27.02 -77.01
CA THR A 629 -11.40 27.67 -78.31
C THR A 629 -12.75 28.40 -78.50
N GLY A 630 -13.49 28.75 -77.42
CA GLY A 630 -14.87 29.31 -77.42
C GLY A 630 -15.13 30.54 -76.50
N SER A 631 -16.38 30.78 -76.05
CA SER A 631 -16.85 32.09 -75.52
C SER A 631 -16.77 32.50 -74.01
N LEU A 632 -16.48 31.66 -73.01
CA LEU A 632 -16.31 32.06 -71.57
C LEU A 632 -15.78 30.90 -70.69
N ALA A 633 -14.95 31.22 -69.68
CA ALA A 633 -14.50 30.31 -68.61
C ALA A 633 -14.85 30.89 -67.21
N TYR A 634 -15.35 30.08 -66.26
CA TYR A 634 -15.74 30.49 -64.89
C TYR A 634 -15.19 29.52 -63.81
N MET A 635 -15.19 29.92 -62.53
CA MET A 635 -14.86 29.10 -61.36
C MET A 635 -15.94 29.25 -60.27
N ASP A 636 -16.50 28.13 -59.77
CA ASP A 636 -17.64 28.07 -58.84
C ASP A 636 -17.23 27.38 -57.53
N VAL A 637 -17.61 27.92 -56.35
CA VAL A 637 -17.19 27.44 -55.01
C VAL A 637 -18.43 27.23 -54.12
N GLY A 638 -18.75 25.99 -53.73
CA GLY A 638 -20.06 25.63 -53.12
C GLY A 638 -20.01 24.99 -51.73
N GLY A 639 -20.89 25.46 -50.82
CA GLY A 639 -21.19 24.88 -49.49
C GLY A 639 -21.68 25.92 -48.47
N THR A 640 -22.78 25.69 -47.74
CA THR A 640 -23.43 26.69 -46.84
C THR A 640 -22.65 27.02 -45.55
N ALA A 641 -21.53 26.33 -45.29
CA ALA A 641 -20.68 26.53 -44.12
C ALA A 641 -19.22 26.85 -44.47
N ASP A 642 -18.85 26.79 -45.75
CA ASP A 642 -17.46 26.92 -46.22
C ASP A 642 -17.29 28.19 -47.06
N GLY A 643 -16.18 28.87 -46.87
CA GLY A 643 -15.85 30.13 -47.55
C GLY A 643 -14.53 30.03 -48.31
N LEU A 644 -14.14 31.08 -49.03
CA LEU A 644 -12.84 31.15 -49.70
C LEU A 644 -11.76 31.56 -48.69
N ALA A 645 -10.91 30.61 -48.32
CA ALA A 645 -9.78 30.86 -47.43
C ALA A 645 -8.49 31.02 -48.24
N PHE A 646 -7.78 32.12 -47.99
CA PHE A 646 -6.40 32.33 -48.40
C PHE A 646 -5.51 32.02 -47.20
N ARG A 647 -4.80 30.92 -47.32
CA ARG A 647 -3.97 30.37 -46.25
C ARG A 647 -2.53 30.54 -46.64
N THR A 648 -1.69 30.85 -45.67
CA THR A 648 -0.25 30.65 -45.84
C THR A 648 0.20 29.57 -44.89
N GLU A 649 1.20 28.85 -45.32
CA GLU A 649 1.85 27.84 -44.52
C GLU A 649 2.77 28.50 -43.48
N ASN A 650 2.65 28.13 -42.19
CA ASN A 650 3.66 28.51 -41.19
C ASN A 650 4.87 27.58 -41.35
N THR A 651 6.04 28.15 -41.62
CA THR A 651 7.19 27.44 -42.19
C THR A 651 7.91 26.59 -41.15
N SER A 652 7.51 25.33 -41.03
CA SER A 652 8.40 24.25 -40.58
C SER A 652 7.82 22.93 -41.10
N VAL A 653 8.50 22.40 -42.11
CA VAL A 653 8.20 21.18 -42.88
C VAL A 653 7.87 20.00 -41.95
N ASP A 654 6.63 19.50 -42.01
CA ASP A 654 6.28 18.07 -42.06
C ASP A 654 4.76 17.83 -41.85
N TYR A 655 4.11 17.37 -42.92
CA TYR A 655 2.85 16.60 -43.08
C TYR A 655 1.59 16.92 -42.24
N ASN A 656 1.60 17.98 -41.46
CA ASN A 656 0.40 18.58 -40.88
C ASN A 656 0.60 20.09 -40.85
N PRO A 657 0.65 20.76 -42.02
CA PRO A 657 0.86 22.19 -42.07
C PRO A 657 -0.29 22.83 -41.30
N THR A 658 0.06 23.43 -40.16
CA THR A 658 -0.84 24.35 -39.49
C THR A 658 -0.93 25.56 -40.38
N TYR A 659 -1.87 25.48 -41.32
CA TYR A 659 -2.22 26.59 -42.16
C TYR A 659 -2.62 27.72 -41.24
N THR A 660 -1.79 28.74 -41.21
CA THR A 660 -2.22 30.00 -40.65
C THR A 660 -3.06 30.63 -41.74
N GLU A 661 -4.36 30.47 -41.58
CA GLU A 661 -5.30 31.24 -42.36
C GLU A 661 -4.94 32.71 -42.20
N ARG A 662 -4.51 33.32 -43.31
CA ARG A 662 -4.13 34.74 -43.32
C ARG A 662 -5.33 35.59 -43.62
N MET A 663 -6.18 35.10 -44.51
CA MET A 663 -7.42 35.75 -44.86
C MET A 663 -8.49 34.70 -45.14
N ARG A 664 -9.73 34.96 -44.70
CA ARG A 664 -10.89 34.19 -45.10
C ARG A 664 -12.00 35.13 -45.51
N ILE A 665 -12.70 34.76 -46.57
CA ILE A 665 -14.09 35.18 -46.82
C ILE A 665 -14.95 34.01 -46.34
N ASP A 666 -15.71 34.18 -45.26
CA ASP A 666 -16.53 33.09 -44.73
C ASP A 666 -17.79 32.84 -45.56
N GLY A 667 -18.55 31.79 -45.25
CA GLY A 667 -19.81 31.47 -45.94
C GLY A 667 -20.92 32.53 -45.77
N SER A 668 -20.73 33.51 -44.88
CA SER A 668 -21.58 34.69 -44.70
C SER A 668 -21.01 35.96 -45.36
N GLY A 669 -19.88 35.83 -46.06
CA GLY A 669 -19.17 36.92 -46.73
C GLY A 669 -18.39 37.87 -45.83
N ASN A 670 -18.16 37.55 -44.54
CA ASN A 670 -17.30 38.36 -43.68
C ASN A 670 -15.82 38.09 -43.96
N VAL A 671 -14.99 39.11 -43.80
CA VAL A 671 -13.55 39.02 -44.06
C VAL A 671 -12.78 39.03 -42.74
N GLY A 672 -12.06 37.94 -42.45
CA GLY A 672 -11.13 37.85 -41.32
C GLY A 672 -9.70 37.98 -41.83
N ILE A 673 -8.88 38.79 -41.16
CA ILE A 673 -7.44 38.89 -41.43
C ILE A 673 -6.70 38.60 -40.12
N GLY A 674 -5.94 37.50 -40.08
CA GLY A 674 -5.20 37.08 -38.88
C GLY A 674 -6.06 36.57 -37.70
N ASN A 675 -7.39 36.67 -37.76
CA ASN A 675 -8.32 36.11 -36.77
C ASN A 675 -9.19 35.01 -37.40
N SER A 676 -9.33 33.88 -36.71
CA SER A 676 -10.14 32.73 -37.14
C SER A 676 -11.56 32.73 -36.57
N THR A 677 -11.84 33.55 -35.54
CA THR A 677 -13.18 33.79 -35.02
C THR A 677 -13.59 35.23 -35.32
N ILE A 678 -14.24 35.41 -36.47
CA ILE A 678 -14.59 36.73 -37.02
C ILE A 678 -15.86 37.25 -36.32
N SER A 679 -15.68 38.25 -35.46
CA SER A 679 -16.77 38.85 -34.67
C SER A 679 -17.45 40.05 -35.35
N SER A 680 -16.94 40.49 -36.51
CA SER A 680 -17.46 41.64 -37.26
C SER A 680 -17.23 41.49 -38.78
N LYS A 681 -17.77 42.39 -39.61
CA LYS A 681 -17.62 42.31 -41.09
C LYS A 681 -16.14 42.33 -41.56
N LEU A 682 -15.28 42.98 -40.79
CA LEU A 682 -13.83 43.00 -40.94
C LEU A 682 -13.20 42.85 -39.55
N ASP A 683 -12.66 41.67 -39.26
CA ASP A 683 -11.97 41.37 -37.99
C ASP A 683 -10.48 41.19 -38.28
N VAL A 684 -9.65 42.08 -37.69
CA VAL A 684 -8.20 42.09 -37.89
C VAL A 684 -7.52 41.86 -36.55
N ALA A 685 -6.74 40.78 -36.44
CA ALA A 685 -5.86 40.55 -35.29
C ALA A 685 -4.46 41.10 -35.57
N GLY A 686 -4.05 42.13 -34.83
CA GLY A 686 -2.76 42.82 -34.97
C GLY A 686 -2.94 44.32 -35.22
N ASP A 687 -1.81 45.03 -35.35
CA ASP A 687 -1.81 46.46 -35.67
C ASP A 687 -2.22 46.69 -37.12
N ILE A 688 -3.06 47.69 -37.34
CA ILE A 688 -3.39 48.17 -38.68
C ILE A 688 -2.47 49.36 -38.96
N GLU A 689 -1.44 49.14 -39.80
CA GLU A 689 -0.62 50.22 -40.32
C GLU A 689 -1.28 50.81 -41.58
N THR A 690 -1.55 52.12 -41.56
CA THR A 690 -1.95 52.88 -42.74
C THR A 690 -0.72 53.54 -43.36
N GLY A 691 -0.65 53.66 -44.68
CA GLY A 691 0.46 54.34 -45.35
C GLY A 691 0.62 55.80 -44.92
N SER A 692 1.79 56.41 -45.13
CA SER A 692 2.02 57.83 -44.82
C SER A 692 1.09 58.73 -45.65
N GLY A 693 0.08 59.30 -45.00
CA GLY A 693 -0.94 60.16 -45.63
C GLY A 693 -2.32 59.51 -45.81
N ASP A 694 -2.48 58.22 -45.50
CA ASP A 694 -3.78 57.56 -45.46
C ASP A 694 -4.48 57.84 -44.12
N ALA A 695 -5.80 58.04 -44.16
CA ALA A 695 -6.60 58.34 -42.98
C ALA A 695 -7.51 57.16 -42.63
N PHE A 696 -7.68 56.91 -41.33
CA PHE A 696 -8.67 55.96 -40.85
C PHE A 696 -10.03 56.65 -40.75
N TYR A 697 -10.98 56.28 -41.61
CA TYR A 697 -12.30 56.90 -41.70
C TYR A 697 -13.33 56.14 -40.86
N PHE A 698 -14.06 56.87 -40.01
CA PHE A 698 -15.24 56.37 -39.31
C PHE A 698 -16.49 56.89 -40.02
N GLY A 699 -16.89 56.17 -41.08
CA GLY A 699 -18.00 56.49 -41.98
C GLY A 699 -17.57 56.67 -43.45
N ASP A 700 -18.52 56.95 -44.35
CA ASP A 700 -18.21 57.25 -45.76
C ASP A 700 -17.37 58.53 -45.82
N PRO A 701 -16.16 58.50 -46.41
CA PRO A 701 -15.29 59.66 -46.44
C PRO A 701 -15.95 60.85 -47.12
N THR A 702 -16.91 60.68 -48.03
CA THR A 702 -17.57 61.74 -48.80
C THR A 702 -18.73 62.45 -48.07
N THR A 703 -19.26 61.86 -47.00
CA THR A 703 -20.40 62.42 -46.25
C THR A 703 -19.97 63.39 -45.14
N ASN A 704 -20.72 64.47 -44.93
CA ASN A 704 -20.51 65.37 -43.79
C ASN A 704 -20.90 64.68 -42.48
N GLY A 705 -20.12 64.91 -41.42
CA GLY A 705 -20.27 64.27 -40.12
C GLY A 705 -19.31 63.11 -39.87
N THR A 706 -18.72 62.54 -40.94
CA THR A 706 -17.68 61.50 -40.88
C THR A 706 -16.46 62.00 -40.13
N TRP A 707 -15.89 61.14 -39.29
CA TRP A 707 -14.63 61.41 -38.59
C TRP A 707 -13.48 60.73 -39.31
N ARG A 708 -12.30 61.35 -39.29
CA ARG A 708 -11.06 60.68 -39.66
C ARG A 708 -9.99 60.89 -38.62
N ILE A 709 -9.11 59.90 -38.52
CA ILE A 709 -7.84 59.99 -37.81
C ILE A 709 -6.75 59.99 -38.87
N ILE A 710 -5.88 60.99 -38.84
CA ILE A 710 -4.75 61.12 -39.77
C ILE A 710 -3.49 61.51 -38.99
N ARG A 711 -2.34 61.01 -39.44
CA ARG A 711 -1.04 61.46 -38.96
C ARG A 711 -0.73 62.85 -39.53
N ASP A 712 -0.48 63.82 -38.67
CA ASP A 712 -0.03 65.17 -39.04
C ASP A 712 1.37 65.41 -38.44
N GLY A 713 2.40 65.00 -39.20
CA GLY A 713 3.76 64.91 -38.69
C GLY A 713 3.91 63.77 -37.66
N ASN A 714 4.45 64.09 -36.48
CA ASN A 714 4.57 63.14 -35.36
C ASN A 714 3.27 63.04 -34.54
N ASP A 715 2.30 63.91 -34.81
CA ASP A 715 1.09 64.03 -34.00
C ASP A 715 -0.10 63.34 -34.67
N LEU A 716 -1.15 63.10 -33.86
CA LEU A 716 -2.42 62.59 -34.33
C LEU A 716 -3.45 63.72 -34.43
N SER A 717 -3.96 63.93 -35.64
CA SER A 717 -5.04 64.88 -35.94
C SER A 717 -6.37 64.16 -36.05
N PHE A 718 -7.34 64.61 -35.25
CA PHE A 718 -8.73 64.19 -35.32
C PHE A 718 -9.53 65.26 -36.05
N GLU A 719 -10.09 64.88 -37.19
CA GLU A 719 -10.79 65.81 -38.07
C GLU A 719 -12.19 65.30 -38.36
N ARG A 720 -13.14 66.23 -38.46
CA ARG A 720 -14.52 65.92 -38.82
C ARG A 720 -14.85 66.59 -40.14
N ARG A 721 -15.48 65.85 -41.06
CA ARG A 721 -15.89 66.40 -42.35
C ARG A 721 -17.10 67.30 -42.16
N GLU A 722 -16.95 68.59 -42.45
CA GLU A 722 -18.01 69.60 -42.32
C GLU A 722 -17.98 70.49 -43.57
N GLY A 723 -19.13 70.73 -44.20
CA GLY A 723 -19.19 71.55 -45.41
C GLY A 723 -18.40 70.98 -46.60
N GLY A 724 -18.15 69.68 -46.64
CA GLY A 724 -17.39 69.01 -47.70
C GLY A 724 -15.87 69.02 -47.51
N THR A 725 -15.35 69.75 -46.52
CA THR A 725 -13.93 69.84 -46.17
C THR A 725 -13.65 69.18 -44.82
N TRP A 726 -12.41 68.78 -44.61
CA TRP A 726 -11.99 68.24 -43.32
C TRP A 726 -11.64 69.38 -42.38
N VAL A 727 -12.39 69.44 -41.28
CA VAL A 727 -12.20 70.47 -40.27
C VAL A 727 -11.50 69.83 -39.09
N PHE A 728 -10.32 70.34 -38.78
CA PHE A 728 -9.56 69.97 -37.59
C PHE A 728 -10.38 70.20 -36.31
N LYS A 729 -10.42 69.22 -35.42
CA LYS A 729 -11.15 69.28 -34.14
C LYS A 729 -10.25 69.13 -32.92
N MET A 730 -9.23 68.29 -33.01
CA MET A 730 -8.35 67.99 -31.88
C MET A 730 -7.01 67.49 -32.40
N LYS A 731 -5.93 67.89 -31.72
CA LYS A 731 -4.59 67.34 -31.92
C LYS A 731 -4.12 66.73 -30.62
N ILE A 732 -3.58 65.53 -30.68
CA ILE A 732 -2.77 64.98 -29.59
C ILE A 732 -1.33 65.24 -29.99
N ASN A 733 -0.68 66.18 -29.30
CA ASN A 733 0.72 66.48 -29.52
C ASN A 733 1.58 65.52 -28.69
N GLU A 734 2.53 64.85 -29.31
CA GLU A 734 3.55 64.02 -28.64
C GLU A 734 4.91 64.72 -28.54
#